data_AF-A0A7C3LD16-F1
#
_entry.id   AF-A0A7C3LD16-F1
#
_cell.length_a   1.000
_cell.length_b   1.000
_cell.length_c   1.000
_cell.angle_alpha   90.00
_cell.angle_beta   90.00
_cell.angle_gamma   90.00
#
_symmetry.space_group_name_H-M   'P 1'
#
loop_
_entity.id
_entity.type
_entity.pdbx_description
1 polymer ?
#
loop_
_entity_poly.entity_id
_entity_poly.type
_entity_poly.pdbx_seq_one_letter_code
_entity_poly.pdbx_strand_id
1 'polypeptide(L)'
;MNTPSHGIDRPFMAAHSEGIIATTGCMAGEIPRAIGAGKMELAHALLAEYLEIFGKERLFIELQEHSIPELTDINRKLIEMAAHYGLENNFLATNDTHYTRAEDADPHGVLLCVQTSSTVKNPKMRFSDKGYYVRSYEEMFQLFRQTGYDEAIIRNALQNSLRITEMCDVNLDSEGYHLPEFDVPEGYDAQSYLRALCEEGLVWRYGRNRAENDPDLRARLEHELNIIHSMGFDTYFLIVWDLCEWAARTDRWWEAHQDPFPYSSYNEWKANDIWWNVRGSGAGSVVAYTLGVTNIEPLANGLIFERFLNPGRVSMPDIDLDYPDDARHWMVAYTKRRYGSEKVAQIITFGTMGARAAIRDVGRALDMPLPEVDVVARIIPAIPGKPAHIADVLNKEHEFYSAELEERYKRETAVKELLDTARSLEGISRHASSHAAGVIISDRPLVEYVPLNRPTGGEEGLGGVDRVTQWPMEIVESIGLLKVDFLGLSTLTVMRRAARLIEERYGVKYTMDNIPYDVGHVGPDPEKKPEALFEMLERGEVAGIFQVEGSGMRRLMMEMKPRRFDHIIAAISLYRPGPMENIPEYIRRMHAAIFEDKDVVEYHTPALEPILKDTYGILVYQEQIIRIAAELAGYEPGEADMIRKAVAKKKKKLMEKHRLQFIEGAMANGFSREVCEAIWADIEFFARYGFNKCLPGDVELVDTATGRLARIEDVYNGRVVLEQTATCDVGNLKMKTGAVTAVLNNGVKPVYRLTTSLGKQIEATANHPFYTFAGWRWLGELEVGEQIALPRRLPVSGQEEWPEHEVIALGHLLAEGNLCHPHSVYFYTQHEPSLQDYVQAAGQFENVTCSVSLHRNTWSVYAKRINRQQPPGIVTWAKTLGIWGKGAAEKEIPVDAFALKNEQIALLLGRMWDGDGSLARQERGAVHA
;
A
#
# COMPACT_ATOMS: atom_id res chain seq x y z
N MET A 1 23.26 -15.87 -36.86
CA MET A 1 21.79 -15.84 -36.67
C MET A 1 21.46 -14.44 -36.20
N ASN A 2 20.95 -13.61 -37.10
CA ASN A 2 20.59 -12.23 -36.82
C ASN A 2 19.36 -12.24 -35.91
N THR A 3 19.50 -11.70 -34.70
CA THR A 3 18.37 -11.16 -33.95
C THR A 3 17.61 -10.19 -34.87
N PRO A 4 16.28 -10.23 -34.94
CA PRO A 4 15.53 -9.26 -35.71
C PRO A 4 15.75 -7.88 -35.07
N SER A 5 16.54 -7.04 -35.74
CA SER A 5 16.71 -5.64 -35.34
C SER A 5 15.35 -4.97 -35.45
N HIS A 6 14.89 -4.35 -34.36
CA HIS A 6 13.75 -3.45 -34.35
C HIS A 6 14.15 -2.14 -35.04
N GLY A 7 14.44 -2.21 -36.34
CA GLY A 7 14.86 -1.08 -37.16
C GLY A 7 13.74 -0.64 -38.08
N ILE A 8 13.64 0.67 -38.31
CA ILE A 8 12.77 1.26 -39.33
C ILE A 8 13.53 1.22 -40.66
N ASP A 9 12.88 0.81 -41.75
CA ASP A 9 13.49 0.83 -43.08
C ASP A 9 13.28 2.17 -43.81
N ARG A 10 14.11 2.44 -44.84
CA ARG A 10 14.06 3.71 -45.57
C ARG A 10 12.75 3.93 -46.32
N PRO A 11 12.14 2.92 -46.98
CA PRO A 11 10.81 3.08 -47.57
C PRO A 11 9.74 3.50 -46.56
N PHE A 12 9.74 2.93 -45.36
CA PHE A 12 8.83 3.33 -44.29
C PHE A 12 9.12 4.75 -43.83
N MET A 13 10.39 5.12 -43.62
CA MET A 13 10.75 6.51 -43.28
C MET A 13 10.28 7.49 -44.36
N ALA A 14 10.48 7.19 -45.64
CA ALA A 14 10.03 8.03 -46.75
C ALA A 14 8.51 8.18 -46.80
N ALA A 15 7.76 7.13 -46.48
CA ALA A 15 6.30 7.18 -46.43
C ALA A 15 5.74 7.96 -45.22
N HIS A 16 6.55 8.20 -44.18
CA HIS A 16 6.13 8.85 -42.93
C HIS A 16 7.05 10.02 -42.54
N SER A 17 7.70 10.69 -43.52
CA SER A 17 8.64 11.79 -43.25
C SER A 17 7.97 13.15 -43.05
N GLU A 18 6.68 13.27 -43.36
CA GLU A 18 5.92 14.50 -43.15
C GLU A 18 5.88 14.87 -41.65
N GLY A 19 6.20 16.13 -41.34
CA GLY A 19 6.25 16.63 -39.95
C GLY A 19 7.45 16.15 -39.13
N ILE A 20 8.36 15.33 -39.68
CA ILE A 20 9.51 14.79 -38.94
C ILE A 20 10.79 15.60 -39.23
N ILE A 21 11.46 16.06 -38.16
CA ILE A 21 12.81 16.61 -38.20
C ILE A 21 13.80 15.48 -37.92
N ALA A 22 14.79 15.32 -38.79
CA ALA A 22 15.80 14.28 -38.69
C ALA A 22 17.20 14.88 -38.53
N THR A 23 18.11 14.09 -37.95
CA THR A 23 19.51 14.43 -37.81
C THR A 23 20.40 13.36 -38.44
N THR A 24 21.68 13.66 -38.64
CA THR A 24 22.67 12.65 -39.08
C THR A 24 22.97 11.57 -38.03
N GLY A 25 22.50 11.74 -36.79
CA GLY A 25 22.63 10.81 -35.67
C GLY A 25 23.96 10.91 -34.93
N CYS A 26 24.06 10.15 -33.82
CA CYS A 26 25.28 10.00 -33.04
C CYS A 26 26.37 9.22 -33.79
N MET A 27 27.52 8.95 -33.15
CA MET A 27 28.61 8.15 -33.76
C MET A 27 28.15 6.79 -34.31
N ALA A 28 27.09 6.20 -33.74
CA ALA A 28 26.51 4.95 -34.21
C ALA A 28 25.56 5.11 -35.40
N GLY A 29 25.18 6.33 -35.80
CA GLY A 29 24.37 6.61 -36.98
C GLY A 29 25.03 6.20 -38.29
N GLU A 30 24.24 5.98 -39.35
CA GLU A 30 24.74 5.42 -40.60
C GLU A 30 25.80 6.32 -41.27
N ILE A 31 25.59 7.63 -41.28
CA ILE A 31 26.51 8.61 -41.89
C ILE A 31 27.81 8.74 -41.06
N PRO A 32 27.77 9.04 -39.74
CA PRO A 32 28.98 9.06 -38.90
C PRO A 32 29.78 7.75 -38.94
N ARG A 33 29.09 6.60 -38.93
CA ARG A 33 29.74 5.28 -39.01
C ARG A 33 30.43 5.05 -40.35
N ALA A 34 29.85 5.51 -41.47
CA ALA A 34 30.49 5.45 -42.78
C ALA A 34 31.75 6.33 -42.83
N ILE A 35 31.69 7.55 -42.27
CA ILE A 35 32.84 8.46 -42.15
C ILE A 35 33.94 7.83 -41.29
N GLY A 36 33.62 7.33 -40.10
CA GLY A 36 34.58 6.67 -39.21
C GLY A 36 35.21 5.42 -39.81
N ALA A 37 34.52 4.73 -40.72
CA ALA A 37 35.04 3.61 -41.50
C ALA A 37 35.83 4.03 -42.76
N GLY A 38 36.01 5.34 -43.00
CA GLY A 38 36.71 5.88 -44.17
C GLY A 38 35.95 5.74 -45.50
N LYS A 39 34.65 5.44 -45.48
CA LYS A 39 33.80 5.22 -46.66
C LYS A 39 33.06 6.49 -47.06
N MET A 40 33.80 7.49 -47.53
CA MET A 40 33.24 8.82 -47.83
C MET A 40 32.18 8.79 -48.93
N GLU A 41 32.35 7.97 -49.97
CA GLU A 41 31.36 7.85 -51.05
C GLU A 41 30.01 7.34 -50.52
N LEU A 42 30.05 6.39 -49.57
CA LEU A 42 28.84 5.90 -48.90
C LEU A 42 28.23 6.97 -48.01
N ALA A 43 29.03 7.72 -47.25
CA ALA A 43 28.55 8.81 -46.41
C ALA A 43 27.83 9.90 -47.25
N HIS A 44 28.38 10.25 -48.40
CA HIS A 44 27.75 11.17 -49.36
C HIS A 44 26.45 10.61 -49.94
N ALA A 45 26.44 9.32 -50.31
CA ALA A 45 25.23 8.67 -50.83
C ALA A 45 24.10 8.65 -49.79
N LEU A 46 24.42 8.29 -48.54
CA LEU A 46 23.47 8.29 -47.43
C LEU A 46 22.95 9.69 -47.16
N LEU A 47 23.82 10.70 -47.04
CA LEU A 47 23.37 12.07 -46.80
C LEU A 47 22.46 12.59 -47.92
N ALA A 48 22.73 12.24 -49.18
CA ALA A 48 21.86 12.57 -50.30
C ALA A 48 20.47 11.90 -50.19
N GLU A 49 20.44 10.62 -49.81
CA GLU A 49 19.19 9.87 -49.62
C GLU A 49 18.36 10.43 -48.45
N TYR A 50 18.97 10.70 -47.29
CA TYR A 50 18.28 11.34 -46.17
C TYR A 50 17.78 12.75 -46.52
N LEU A 51 18.53 13.49 -47.34
CA LEU A 51 18.11 14.80 -47.82
C LEU A 51 16.90 14.72 -48.76
N GLU A 52 16.82 13.67 -49.59
CA GLU A 52 15.65 13.40 -50.43
C GLU A 52 14.41 13.07 -49.58
N ILE A 53 14.59 12.28 -48.51
CA ILE A 53 13.49 11.85 -47.62
C ILE A 53 12.94 13.02 -46.78
N PHE A 54 13.81 13.76 -46.11
CA PHE A 54 13.40 14.76 -45.11
C PHE A 54 13.34 16.19 -45.65
N GLY A 55 14.14 16.49 -46.69
CA GLY A 55 14.28 17.82 -47.26
C GLY A 55 15.28 18.71 -46.49
N LYS A 56 15.73 19.79 -47.16
CA LYS A 56 16.72 20.74 -46.62
C LYS A 56 16.26 21.47 -45.36
N GLU A 57 14.96 21.61 -45.14
CA GLU A 57 14.43 22.38 -44.02
C GLU A 57 14.34 21.56 -42.72
N ARG A 58 14.34 20.23 -42.82
CA ARG A 58 14.11 19.31 -41.71
C ARG A 58 15.27 18.35 -41.43
N LEU A 59 16.34 18.40 -42.23
CA LEU A 59 17.55 17.62 -42.00
C LEU A 59 18.66 18.50 -41.39
N PHE A 60 19.13 18.10 -40.21
CA PHE A 60 20.23 18.75 -39.50
C PHE A 60 21.47 17.86 -39.40
N ILE A 61 22.64 18.48 -39.48
CA ILE A 61 23.93 17.84 -39.25
C ILE A 61 24.17 17.83 -37.73
N GLU A 62 24.04 16.67 -37.12
CA GLU A 62 24.24 16.49 -35.68
C GLU A 62 25.72 16.49 -35.33
N LEU A 63 26.09 17.35 -34.38
CA LEU A 63 27.43 17.43 -33.83
C LEU A 63 27.35 17.09 -32.34
N GLN A 64 28.06 16.05 -31.93
CA GLN A 64 28.20 15.61 -30.55
C GLN A 64 29.69 15.61 -30.19
N GLU A 65 30.05 15.89 -28.94
CA GLU A 65 31.45 15.85 -28.52
C GLU A 65 31.57 15.21 -27.13
N HIS A 66 32.42 14.19 -27.03
CA HIS A 66 32.71 13.44 -25.82
C HIS A 66 34.19 13.06 -25.83
N SER A 67 34.70 12.39 -24.80
CA SER A 67 36.09 11.89 -24.73
C SER A 67 36.30 10.68 -25.65
N ILE A 68 36.03 10.86 -26.95
CA ILE A 68 36.13 9.88 -28.03
C ILE A 68 36.94 10.54 -29.15
N PRO A 69 38.24 10.22 -29.32
CA PRO A 69 39.12 10.93 -30.25
C PRO A 69 38.62 10.97 -31.69
N GLU A 70 37.96 9.91 -32.16
CA GLU A 70 37.46 9.79 -33.53
C GLU A 70 36.27 10.73 -33.80
N LEU A 71 35.53 11.12 -32.77
CA LEU A 71 34.31 11.91 -32.91
C LEU A 71 34.60 13.31 -33.43
N THR A 72 35.68 13.93 -32.94
CA THR A 72 36.12 15.27 -33.40
C THR A 72 36.42 15.27 -34.90
N ASP A 73 37.07 14.22 -35.42
CA ASP A 73 37.39 14.11 -36.84
C ASP A 73 36.17 13.78 -37.70
N ILE A 74 35.25 12.95 -37.19
CA ILE A 74 33.95 12.70 -37.85
C ILE A 74 33.15 14.01 -37.99
N ASN A 75 33.08 14.81 -36.92
CA ASN A 75 32.41 16.11 -36.93
C ASN A 75 33.01 17.07 -37.97
N ARG A 76 34.34 17.12 -38.11
CA ARG A 76 34.99 17.93 -39.17
C ARG A 76 34.54 17.50 -40.56
N LYS A 77 34.45 16.18 -40.81
CA LYS A 77 33.99 15.66 -42.10
C LYS A 77 32.51 15.94 -42.35
N LEU A 78 31.66 15.85 -41.33
CA LEU A 78 30.25 16.26 -41.43
C LEU A 78 30.12 17.75 -41.80
N ILE A 79 30.92 18.62 -41.17
CA ILE A 79 30.96 20.06 -41.49
C ILE A 79 31.41 20.31 -42.93
N GLU A 80 32.49 19.66 -43.39
CA GLU A 80 32.97 19.76 -44.76
C GLU A 80 31.92 19.28 -45.79
N MET A 81 31.21 18.19 -45.47
CA MET A 81 30.17 17.63 -46.33
C MET A 81 28.96 18.56 -46.45
N ALA A 82 28.56 19.24 -45.37
CA ALA A 82 27.35 20.05 -45.31
C ALA A 82 27.25 21.08 -46.45
N ALA A 83 28.36 21.74 -46.78
CA ALA A 83 28.43 22.74 -47.85
C ALA A 83 28.09 22.18 -49.25
N HIS A 84 28.36 20.90 -49.49
CA HIS A 84 28.06 20.25 -50.78
C HIS A 84 26.56 20.08 -51.02
N TYR A 85 25.77 20.07 -49.94
CA TYR A 85 24.32 19.84 -49.97
C TYR A 85 23.51 21.10 -49.66
N GLY A 86 24.17 22.23 -49.38
CA GLY A 86 23.51 23.47 -48.96
C GLY A 86 22.96 23.39 -47.53
N LEU A 87 23.66 22.71 -46.63
CA LEU A 87 23.29 22.49 -45.23
C LEU A 87 24.21 23.25 -44.25
N GLU A 88 24.99 24.22 -44.74
CA GLU A 88 25.95 25.01 -43.94
C GLU A 88 25.32 25.85 -42.81
N ASN A 89 23.99 26.00 -42.80
CA ASN A 89 23.24 26.67 -41.74
C ASN A 89 22.45 25.70 -40.83
N ASN A 90 22.58 24.39 -41.04
CA ASN A 90 21.79 23.34 -40.39
C ASN A 90 22.64 22.48 -39.45
N PHE A 91 23.61 23.05 -38.74
CA PHE A 91 24.32 22.32 -37.68
C PHE A 91 23.45 22.26 -36.43
N LEU A 92 23.49 21.15 -35.69
CA LEU A 92 22.78 21.00 -34.42
C LEU A 92 23.71 20.37 -33.39
N ALA A 93 23.97 21.09 -32.30
CA ALA A 93 24.75 20.56 -31.18
C ALA A 93 23.84 19.78 -30.22
N THR A 94 24.18 18.52 -29.93
CA THR A 94 23.49 17.65 -28.96
C THR A 94 24.50 16.97 -28.04
N ASN A 95 24.04 16.37 -26.93
CA ASN A 95 24.92 15.76 -25.90
C ASN A 95 24.56 14.30 -25.54
N ASP A 96 23.64 13.68 -26.29
CA ASP A 96 23.18 12.30 -26.09
C ASP A 96 22.94 11.94 -24.60
N THR A 97 22.12 12.75 -23.93
CA THR A 97 21.96 12.67 -22.48
C THR A 97 21.31 11.36 -22.02
N HIS A 98 21.94 10.68 -21.05
CA HIS A 98 21.47 9.41 -20.47
C HIS A 98 21.12 9.51 -18.97
N TYR A 99 21.46 10.62 -18.33
CA TYR A 99 21.16 10.90 -16.92
C TYR A 99 21.04 12.41 -16.69
N THR A 100 20.42 12.83 -15.59
CA THR A 100 20.05 14.25 -15.42
C THR A 100 21.24 15.12 -15.03
N ARG A 101 22.02 14.70 -14.04
CA ARG A 101 23.11 15.50 -13.46
C ARG A 101 24.46 14.80 -13.57
N ALA A 102 25.54 15.56 -13.47
CA ALA A 102 26.89 15.01 -13.53
C ALA A 102 27.17 13.95 -12.44
N GLU A 103 26.59 14.11 -11.24
CA GLU A 103 26.71 13.13 -10.15
C GLU A 103 26.02 11.79 -10.42
N ASP A 104 25.09 11.71 -11.38
CA ASP A 104 24.33 10.49 -11.70
C ASP A 104 25.10 9.50 -12.60
N ALA A 105 26.31 9.87 -13.03
CA ALA A 105 27.13 9.04 -13.92
C ALA A 105 27.52 7.68 -13.30
N ASP A 106 27.83 7.65 -12.00
CA ASP A 106 28.19 6.41 -11.31
C ASP A 106 26.97 5.49 -11.09
N PRO A 107 25.81 5.98 -10.59
CA PRO A 107 24.56 5.23 -10.59
C PRO A 107 24.15 4.69 -11.98
N HIS A 108 24.31 5.48 -13.04
CA HIS A 108 24.07 5.03 -14.41
C HIS A 108 24.99 3.86 -14.80
N GLY A 109 26.28 3.92 -14.45
CA GLY A 109 27.20 2.80 -14.65
C GLY A 109 26.78 1.52 -13.92
N VAL A 110 26.21 1.64 -12.72
CA VAL A 110 25.63 0.51 -11.97
C VAL A 110 24.37 0.00 -12.66
N LEU A 111 23.49 0.88 -13.15
CA LEU A 111 22.29 0.50 -13.90
C LEU A 111 22.63 -0.33 -15.14
N LEU A 112 23.66 0.05 -15.90
CA LEU A 112 24.16 -0.73 -17.04
C LEU A 112 24.61 -2.13 -16.59
N CYS A 113 25.30 -2.23 -15.46
CA CYS A 113 25.72 -3.52 -14.90
C CYS A 113 24.52 -4.40 -14.51
N VAL A 114 23.47 -3.80 -13.93
CA VAL A 114 22.20 -4.48 -13.62
C VAL A 114 21.57 -5.01 -14.91
N GLN A 115 21.48 -4.19 -15.96
CA GLN A 115 20.91 -4.58 -17.25
C GLN A 115 21.70 -5.71 -17.93
N THR A 116 23.04 -5.65 -17.92
CA THR A 116 23.89 -6.64 -18.59
C THR A 116 24.24 -7.86 -17.72
N SER A 117 23.69 -7.92 -16.50
CA SER A 117 24.01 -8.94 -15.49
C SER A 117 25.52 -9.10 -15.32
N SER A 118 26.20 -7.99 -15.04
CA SER A 118 27.64 -7.91 -14.77
C SER A 118 27.90 -7.14 -13.48
N THR A 119 29.16 -7.01 -13.08
CA THR A 119 29.55 -6.25 -11.89
C THR A 119 30.32 -4.99 -12.27
N VAL A 120 30.35 -3.99 -11.40
CA VAL A 120 31.13 -2.74 -11.61
C VAL A 120 32.62 -3.01 -11.77
N LYS A 121 33.12 -4.11 -11.20
CA LYS A 121 34.51 -4.58 -11.35
C LYS A 121 34.77 -5.13 -12.76
N ASN A 122 33.80 -5.85 -13.34
CA ASN A 122 33.90 -6.49 -14.66
C ASN A 122 32.65 -6.18 -15.53
N PRO A 123 32.44 -4.91 -15.92
CA PRO A 123 31.23 -4.54 -16.64
C PRO A 123 31.36 -4.90 -18.12
N LYS A 124 30.22 -5.31 -18.70
CA LYS A 124 30.13 -5.62 -20.12
C LYS A 124 29.91 -4.39 -20.99
N MET A 125 29.34 -3.33 -20.42
CA MET A 125 29.02 -2.08 -21.11
C MET A 125 29.44 -0.89 -20.22
N ARG A 126 30.07 0.11 -20.83
CA ARG A 126 30.47 1.38 -20.20
C ARG A 126 30.43 2.48 -21.25
N PHE A 127 30.23 3.72 -20.79
CA PHE A 127 30.33 4.92 -21.61
C PHE A 127 31.77 5.45 -21.60
N SER A 128 32.14 6.28 -22.58
CA SER A 128 33.51 6.78 -22.74
C SER A 128 33.96 7.72 -21.62
N ASP A 129 33.04 8.51 -21.08
CA ASP A 129 33.25 9.43 -19.97
C ASP A 129 31.96 9.68 -19.17
N LYS A 130 31.99 10.64 -18.24
CA LYS A 130 30.86 11.03 -17.37
C LYS A 130 30.03 12.20 -17.92
N GLY A 131 30.25 12.62 -19.17
CA GLY A 131 29.71 13.84 -19.77
C GLY A 131 28.28 13.77 -20.33
N TYR A 132 27.58 12.65 -20.18
CA TYR A 132 26.25 12.35 -20.78
C TYR A 132 25.08 12.86 -19.92
N TYR A 133 25.24 14.01 -19.26
CA TYR A 133 24.19 14.68 -18.48
C TYR A 133 23.55 15.85 -19.23
N VAL A 134 22.54 16.51 -18.64
CA VAL A 134 22.00 17.76 -19.20
C VAL A 134 22.96 18.92 -18.91
N ARG A 135 23.72 19.35 -19.93
CA ARG A 135 24.71 20.44 -19.80
C ARG A 135 24.08 21.82 -19.95
N SER A 136 24.69 22.83 -19.32
CA SER A 136 24.35 24.23 -19.57
C SER A 136 24.85 24.68 -20.95
N TYR A 137 24.32 25.81 -21.44
CA TYR A 137 24.80 26.45 -22.67
C TYR A 137 26.31 26.74 -22.61
N GLU A 138 26.81 27.25 -21.49
CA GLU A 138 28.23 27.55 -21.28
C GLU A 138 29.09 26.30 -21.32
N GLU A 139 28.66 25.21 -20.67
CA GLU A 139 29.37 23.93 -20.70
C GLU A 139 29.45 23.37 -22.12
N MET A 140 28.35 23.42 -22.88
CA MET A 140 28.32 23.01 -24.28
C MET A 140 29.22 23.90 -25.15
N PHE A 141 29.15 25.22 -24.98
CA PHE A 141 29.99 26.15 -25.74
C PHE A 141 31.48 25.93 -25.47
N GLN A 142 31.89 25.75 -24.21
CA GLN A 142 33.29 25.48 -23.88
C GLN A 142 33.77 24.12 -24.41
N LEU A 143 32.92 23.08 -24.33
CA LEU A 143 33.20 21.77 -24.89
C LEU A 143 33.52 21.86 -26.38
N PHE A 144 32.63 22.46 -27.16
CA PHE A 144 32.84 22.63 -28.60
C PHE A 144 33.99 23.59 -28.92
N ARG A 145 34.23 24.62 -28.11
CA ARG A 145 35.37 25.55 -28.32
C ARG A 145 36.72 24.85 -28.25
N GLN A 146 36.86 23.81 -27.42
CA GLN A 146 38.11 23.06 -27.26
C GLN A 146 38.48 22.21 -28.50
N THR A 147 37.51 21.94 -29.39
CA THR A 147 37.71 21.14 -30.61
C THR A 147 38.44 21.90 -31.74
N GLY A 148 38.44 23.24 -31.67
CA GLY A 148 39.00 24.13 -32.69
C GLY A 148 38.07 24.43 -33.88
N TYR A 149 36.77 24.09 -33.82
CA TYR A 149 35.80 24.51 -34.84
C TYR A 149 35.65 26.05 -34.89
N ASP A 150 35.21 26.57 -36.04
CA ASP A 150 34.90 27.99 -36.19
C ASP A 150 33.79 28.38 -35.19
N GLU A 151 34.01 29.48 -34.47
CA GLU A 151 33.07 29.97 -33.46
C GLU A 151 31.68 30.26 -34.05
N ALA A 152 31.59 30.67 -35.32
CA ALA A 152 30.32 30.86 -36.01
C ALA A 152 29.56 29.54 -36.19
N ILE A 153 30.24 28.44 -36.50
CA ILE A 153 29.63 27.10 -36.60
C ILE A 153 29.13 26.65 -35.24
N ILE A 154 29.94 26.81 -34.18
CA ILE A 154 29.55 26.45 -32.80
C ILE A 154 28.29 27.23 -32.39
N ARG A 155 28.27 28.54 -32.64
CA ARG A 155 27.10 29.39 -32.33
C ARG A 155 25.88 28.99 -33.15
N ASN A 156 26.03 28.70 -34.44
CA ASN A 156 24.94 28.20 -35.28
C ASN A 156 24.39 26.87 -34.74
N ALA A 157 25.26 25.91 -34.42
CA ALA A 157 24.88 24.61 -33.90
C ALA A 157 24.08 24.69 -32.59
N LEU A 158 24.51 25.56 -31.68
CA LEU A 158 23.80 25.80 -30.42
C LEU A 158 22.49 26.57 -30.63
N GLN A 159 22.47 27.58 -31.49
CA GLN A 159 21.26 28.38 -31.78
C GLN A 159 20.17 27.56 -32.48
N ASN A 160 20.55 26.62 -33.35
CA ASN A 160 19.57 25.78 -34.05
C ASN A 160 18.77 24.88 -33.09
N SER A 161 19.25 24.59 -31.88
CA SER A 161 18.43 23.91 -30.86
C SER A 161 17.17 24.70 -30.49
N LEU A 162 17.28 26.04 -30.40
CA LEU A 162 16.14 26.93 -30.16
C LEU A 162 15.25 27.02 -31.39
N ARG A 163 15.85 27.09 -32.59
CA ARG A 163 15.09 27.09 -33.85
C ARG A 163 14.24 25.83 -33.99
N ILE A 164 14.80 24.66 -33.72
CA ILE A 164 14.03 23.39 -33.75
C ILE A 164 12.92 23.42 -32.71
N THR A 165 13.17 23.97 -31.51
CA THR A 165 12.13 24.14 -30.49
C THR A 165 10.98 25.01 -31.02
N GLU A 166 11.27 26.10 -31.74
CA GLU A 166 10.25 26.95 -32.38
C GLU A 166 9.53 26.27 -33.55
N MET A 167 10.13 25.25 -34.17
CA MET A 167 9.52 24.45 -35.24
C MET A 167 8.58 23.36 -34.72
N CYS A 168 8.66 23.01 -33.43
CA CYS A 168 7.91 21.93 -32.83
C CYS A 168 6.63 22.44 -32.14
N ASP A 169 5.50 22.37 -32.84
CA ASP A 169 4.16 22.58 -32.28
C ASP A 169 3.41 21.23 -32.24
N VAL A 170 3.59 20.49 -31.14
CA VAL A 170 2.97 19.17 -30.94
C VAL A 170 2.05 19.26 -29.73
N ASN A 171 0.75 19.11 -29.97
CA ASN A 171 -0.26 19.01 -28.93
C ASN A 171 -0.80 17.58 -28.85
N LEU A 172 -0.62 16.94 -27.70
CA LEU A 172 -1.13 15.59 -27.42
C LEU A 172 -2.45 15.63 -26.64
N ASP A 173 -2.95 16.81 -26.29
CA ASP A 173 -4.25 16.96 -25.66
C ASP A 173 -5.34 16.53 -26.65
N SER A 174 -6.24 15.67 -26.17
CA SER A 174 -7.39 15.20 -26.95
C SER A 174 -8.67 15.83 -26.41
N GLU A 175 -9.53 16.29 -27.31
CA GLU A 175 -10.89 16.69 -26.98
C GLU A 175 -11.84 15.51 -27.22
N GLY A 176 -12.67 15.18 -26.22
CA GLY A 176 -13.68 14.15 -26.33
C GLY A 176 -13.18 12.72 -26.13
N TYR A 177 -14.01 11.77 -26.55
CA TYR A 177 -13.80 10.33 -26.37
C TYR A 177 -13.78 9.62 -27.73
N HIS A 178 -12.85 8.68 -27.88
CA HIS A 178 -12.66 7.91 -29.12
C HIS A 178 -13.39 6.57 -29.02
N LEU A 179 -14.71 6.65 -28.89
CA LEU A 179 -15.57 5.45 -28.77
C LEU A 179 -15.73 4.77 -30.13
N PRO A 180 -15.61 3.43 -30.20
CA PRO A 180 -15.89 2.68 -31.43
C PRO A 180 -17.25 3.01 -32.02
N GLU A 181 -17.32 3.03 -33.36
CA GLU A 181 -18.61 3.08 -34.05
C GLU A 181 -19.41 1.81 -33.70
N PHE A 182 -20.66 1.99 -33.29
CA PHE A 182 -21.56 0.90 -32.92
C PHE A 182 -22.77 0.89 -33.84
N ASP A 183 -22.87 -0.16 -34.64
CA ASP A 183 -24.00 -0.35 -35.55
C ASP A 183 -25.29 -0.64 -34.76
N VAL A 184 -26.31 0.17 -35.01
CA VAL A 184 -27.65 -0.01 -34.44
C VAL A 184 -28.66 -0.41 -35.54
N PRO A 185 -29.76 -1.08 -35.20
CA PRO A 185 -30.79 -1.44 -36.18
C PRO A 185 -31.38 -0.23 -36.91
N GLU A 186 -31.90 -0.45 -38.12
CA GLU A 186 -32.51 0.60 -38.94
C GLU A 186 -33.63 1.34 -38.17
N GLY A 187 -33.59 2.67 -38.20
CA GLY A 187 -34.55 3.53 -37.50
C GLY A 187 -34.15 3.92 -36.07
N TYR A 188 -33.02 3.41 -35.57
CA TYR A 188 -32.45 3.80 -34.29
C TYR A 188 -31.14 4.60 -34.45
N ASP A 189 -30.83 5.36 -33.41
CA ASP A 189 -29.50 5.86 -33.06
C ASP A 189 -29.07 5.22 -31.71
N ALA A 190 -27.83 5.50 -31.25
CA ALA A 190 -27.32 4.90 -30.01
C ALA A 190 -28.22 5.17 -28.80
N GLN A 191 -28.73 6.40 -28.67
CA GLN A 191 -29.58 6.81 -27.55
C GLN A 191 -30.93 6.07 -27.57
N SER A 192 -31.62 6.10 -28.71
CA SER A 192 -32.94 5.48 -28.87
C SER A 192 -32.88 3.96 -28.80
N TYR A 193 -31.78 3.35 -29.29
CA TYR A 193 -31.58 1.92 -29.19
C TYR A 193 -31.31 1.48 -27.75
N LEU A 194 -30.42 2.18 -27.03
CA LEU A 194 -30.15 1.95 -25.61
C LEU A 194 -31.45 2.02 -24.80
N ARG A 195 -32.26 3.05 -25.03
CA ARG A 195 -33.58 3.19 -24.40
C ARG A 195 -34.49 2.00 -24.69
N ALA A 196 -34.59 1.57 -25.95
CA ALA A 196 -35.43 0.44 -26.33
C ALA A 196 -35.03 -0.86 -25.61
N LEU A 197 -33.72 -1.13 -25.52
CA LEU A 197 -33.18 -2.27 -24.78
C LEU A 197 -33.52 -2.19 -23.28
N CYS A 198 -33.38 -1.01 -22.67
CA CYS A 198 -33.74 -0.81 -21.26
C CYS A 198 -35.23 -1.02 -20.98
N GLU A 199 -36.12 -0.58 -21.87
CA GLU A 199 -37.57 -0.79 -21.74
C GLU A 199 -37.94 -2.28 -21.76
N GLU A 200 -37.33 -3.04 -22.67
CA GLU A 200 -37.49 -4.49 -22.73
C GLU A 200 -36.91 -5.17 -21.47
N GLY A 201 -35.73 -4.73 -21.06
CA GLY A 201 -35.06 -5.18 -19.85
C GLY A 201 -35.85 -4.92 -18.57
N LEU A 202 -36.57 -3.80 -18.51
CA LEU A 202 -37.44 -3.44 -17.38
C LEU A 202 -38.58 -4.46 -17.25
N VAL A 203 -39.20 -4.84 -18.37
CA VAL A 203 -40.26 -5.86 -18.40
C VAL A 203 -39.68 -7.24 -18.04
N TRP A 204 -38.49 -7.57 -18.52
CA TRP A 204 -37.81 -8.82 -18.19
C TRP A 204 -37.50 -8.95 -16.70
N ARG A 205 -36.92 -7.91 -16.08
CA ARG A 205 -36.48 -7.93 -14.67
C ARG A 205 -37.63 -7.77 -13.67
N TYR A 206 -38.56 -6.84 -13.92
CA TYR A 206 -39.59 -6.45 -12.95
C TYR A 206 -41.00 -6.96 -13.29
N GLY A 207 -41.17 -7.56 -14.47
CA GLY A 207 -42.47 -7.91 -15.01
C GLY A 207 -43.23 -6.70 -15.54
N ARG A 208 -44.13 -6.93 -16.50
CA ARG A 208 -44.85 -5.87 -17.23
C ARG A 208 -45.59 -4.89 -16.32
N ASN A 209 -46.29 -5.39 -15.29
CA ASN A 209 -47.11 -4.54 -14.43
C ASN A 209 -46.28 -3.52 -13.63
N ARG A 210 -45.19 -3.95 -12.98
CA ARG A 210 -44.32 -3.04 -12.23
C ARG A 210 -43.56 -2.14 -13.18
N ALA A 211 -43.05 -2.68 -14.29
CA ALA A 211 -42.39 -1.89 -15.32
C ALA A 211 -43.28 -0.73 -15.80
N GLU A 212 -44.57 -0.92 -16.01
CA GLU A 212 -45.47 0.14 -16.50
C GLU A 212 -45.99 1.10 -15.41
N ASN A 213 -46.13 0.65 -14.16
CA ASN A 213 -46.91 1.38 -13.14
C ASN A 213 -46.11 1.81 -11.90
N ASP A 214 -44.83 1.46 -11.76
CA ASP A 214 -43.97 1.90 -10.66
C ASP A 214 -43.32 3.26 -11.01
N PRO A 215 -43.78 4.38 -10.42
CA PRO A 215 -43.31 5.71 -10.76
C PRO A 215 -41.85 5.94 -10.35
N ASP A 216 -41.39 5.33 -9.25
CA ASP A 216 -40.03 5.50 -8.75
C ASP A 216 -39.02 4.79 -9.65
N LEU A 217 -39.37 3.57 -10.09
CA LEU A 217 -38.57 2.81 -11.05
C LEU A 217 -38.46 3.55 -12.40
N ARG A 218 -39.58 4.06 -12.91
CA ARG A 218 -39.62 4.84 -14.16
C ARG A 218 -38.80 6.12 -14.06
N ALA A 219 -38.96 6.86 -12.96
CA ALA A 219 -38.22 8.09 -12.72
C ALA A 219 -36.70 7.82 -12.64
N ARG A 220 -36.29 6.72 -11.98
CA ARG A 220 -34.88 6.32 -11.92
C ARG A 220 -34.33 5.98 -13.30
N LEU A 221 -35.05 5.19 -14.11
CA LEU A 221 -34.59 4.84 -15.46
C LEU A 221 -34.43 6.09 -16.34
N GLU A 222 -35.41 7.00 -16.33
CA GLU A 222 -35.33 8.25 -17.09
C GLU A 222 -34.18 9.13 -16.65
N HIS A 223 -33.97 9.28 -15.34
CA HIS A 223 -32.88 10.05 -14.78
C HIS A 223 -31.52 9.52 -15.25
N GLU A 224 -31.31 8.20 -15.15
CA GLU A 224 -30.07 7.58 -15.60
C GLU A 224 -29.84 7.73 -17.10
N LEU A 225 -30.85 7.43 -17.94
CA LEU A 225 -30.75 7.57 -19.40
C LEU A 225 -30.46 9.01 -19.81
N ASN A 226 -31.09 10.01 -19.17
CA ASN A 226 -30.83 11.41 -19.45
C ASN A 226 -29.39 11.81 -19.11
N ILE A 227 -28.86 11.36 -17.97
CA ILE A 227 -27.47 11.62 -17.58
C ILE A 227 -26.51 10.96 -18.59
N ILE A 228 -26.70 9.67 -18.88
CA ILE A 228 -25.87 8.92 -19.83
C ILE A 228 -25.81 9.62 -21.19
N HIS A 229 -26.97 10.03 -21.70
CA HIS A 229 -27.06 10.74 -22.96
C HIS A 229 -26.37 12.11 -22.92
N SER A 230 -26.65 12.90 -21.88
CA SER A 230 -26.06 14.24 -21.73
C SER A 230 -24.53 14.22 -21.64
N MET A 231 -23.96 13.12 -21.15
CA MET A 231 -22.51 12.91 -21.04
C MET A 231 -21.90 12.25 -22.29
N GLY A 232 -22.72 11.82 -23.26
CA GLY A 232 -22.25 11.18 -24.50
C GLY A 232 -21.83 9.72 -24.35
N PHE A 233 -22.43 8.98 -23.40
CA PHE A 233 -22.04 7.60 -23.10
C PHE A 233 -23.02 6.53 -23.61
N ASP A 234 -23.98 6.88 -24.45
CA ASP A 234 -24.95 5.90 -25.01
C ASP A 234 -24.23 4.71 -25.68
N THR A 235 -23.28 5.01 -26.58
CA THR A 235 -22.46 4.02 -27.29
C THR A 235 -21.63 3.15 -26.35
N TYR A 236 -21.13 3.72 -25.26
CA TYR A 236 -20.36 2.96 -24.26
C TYR A 236 -21.20 1.85 -23.65
N PHE A 237 -22.44 2.15 -23.22
CA PHE A 237 -23.33 1.14 -22.66
C PHE A 237 -23.71 0.07 -23.68
N LEU A 238 -23.88 0.45 -24.96
CA LEU A 238 -24.14 -0.51 -26.04
C LEU A 238 -22.95 -1.45 -26.28
N ILE A 239 -21.71 -0.95 -26.24
CA ILE A 239 -20.50 -1.78 -26.34
C ILE A 239 -20.44 -2.78 -25.18
N VAL A 240 -20.66 -2.33 -23.95
CA VAL A 240 -20.64 -3.20 -22.76
C VAL A 240 -21.77 -4.22 -22.80
N TRP A 241 -22.97 -3.80 -23.22
CA TRP A 241 -24.12 -4.68 -23.45
C TRP A 241 -23.83 -5.76 -24.49
N ASP A 242 -23.24 -5.41 -25.63
CA ASP A 242 -22.89 -6.36 -26.69
C ASP A 242 -21.90 -7.43 -26.21
N LEU A 243 -20.89 -7.03 -25.41
CA LEU A 243 -19.98 -7.98 -24.77
C LEU A 243 -20.73 -8.96 -23.85
N CYS A 244 -21.68 -8.45 -23.04
CA CYS A 244 -22.47 -9.27 -22.13
C CYS A 244 -23.45 -10.19 -22.87
N GLU A 245 -24.13 -9.70 -23.91
CA GLU A 245 -25.03 -10.50 -24.75
C GLU A 245 -24.29 -11.65 -25.44
N TRP A 246 -23.09 -11.39 -25.95
CA TRP A 246 -22.26 -12.43 -26.54
C TRP A 246 -21.81 -13.47 -25.50
N ALA A 247 -21.45 -13.02 -24.29
CA ALA A 247 -21.09 -13.91 -23.18
C ALA A 247 -22.28 -14.79 -22.74
N ALA A 248 -23.48 -14.21 -22.65
CA ALA A 248 -24.74 -14.88 -22.32
C ALA A 248 -25.21 -15.85 -23.41
N ARG A 249 -24.76 -15.60 -24.64
CA ARG A 249 -25.09 -16.37 -25.83
C ARG A 249 -26.60 -16.38 -26.11
N THR A 250 -27.19 -15.19 -26.14
CA THR A 250 -28.64 -15.03 -26.31
C THR A 250 -29.09 -15.43 -27.72
N ASP A 251 -30.34 -15.89 -27.85
CA ASP A 251 -30.93 -16.24 -29.14
C ASP A 251 -31.04 -14.99 -30.02
N ARG A 252 -31.32 -13.83 -29.37
CA ARG A 252 -31.31 -12.50 -29.98
C ARG A 252 -29.96 -12.19 -30.64
N TRP A 253 -28.87 -12.36 -29.91
CA TRP A 253 -27.54 -12.10 -30.45
C TRP A 253 -27.26 -13.02 -31.64
N TRP A 254 -27.63 -14.31 -31.53
CA TRP A 254 -27.49 -15.27 -32.62
C TRP A 254 -28.28 -14.89 -33.88
N GLU A 255 -29.55 -14.50 -33.75
CA GLU A 255 -30.41 -14.11 -34.87
C GLU A 255 -29.81 -12.95 -35.67
N ALA A 256 -29.17 -12.01 -34.97
CA ALA A 256 -28.52 -10.84 -35.57
C ALA A 256 -27.16 -11.15 -36.22
N HIS A 257 -26.35 -12.05 -35.64
CA HIS A 257 -24.93 -12.22 -36.04
C HIS A 257 -24.61 -13.56 -36.72
N GLN A 258 -25.30 -14.65 -36.35
CA GLN A 258 -25.12 -16.01 -36.89
C GLN A 258 -23.67 -16.52 -36.87
N ASP A 259 -22.92 -16.14 -35.84
CA ASP A 259 -21.50 -16.45 -35.68
C ASP A 259 -21.24 -17.33 -34.45
N PRO A 260 -20.98 -18.64 -34.62
CA PRO A 260 -20.84 -19.57 -33.50
C PRO A 260 -19.44 -19.55 -32.87
N PHE A 261 -18.52 -18.69 -33.31
CA PHE A 261 -17.14 -18.69 -32.85
C PHE A 261 -17.02 -18.72 -31.31
N PRO A 262 -16.11 -19.54 -30.73
CA PRO A 262 -15.15 -20.45 -31.39
C PRO A 262 -15.72 -21.85 -31.73
N TYR A 263 -17.02 -22.04 -31.62
CA TYR A 263 -17.68 -23.34 -31.76
C TYR A 263 -18.14 -23.60 -33.20
N SER A 264 -18.51 -24.85 -33.44
CA SER A 264 -18.90 -25.33 -34.77
C SER A 264 -20.39 -25.22 -35.08
N SER A 265 -21.23 -24.96 -34.06
CA SER A 265 -22.68 -24.92 -34.21
C SER A 265 -23.36 -24.03 -33.17
N TYR A 266 -24.57 -23.57 -33.48
CA TYR A 266 -25.44 -22.83 -32.55
C TYR A 266 -25.63 -23.57 -31.22
N ASN A 267 -25.91 -24.88 -31.27
CA ASN A 267 -26.18 -25.67 -30.07
C ASN A 267 -24.94 -25.76 -29.16
N GLU A 268 -23.76 -25.91 -29.76
CA GLU A 268 -22.49 -25.96 -29.02
C GLU A 268 -22.16 -24.59 -28.41
N TRP A 269 -22.37 -23.51 -29.17
CA TRP A 269 -22.26 -22.14 -28.66
C TRP A 269 -23.27 -21.92 -27.52
N LYS A 270 -24.56 -22.14 -27.72
CA LYS A 270 -25.59 -21.92 -26.70
C LYS A 270 -25.37 -22.70 -25.40
N ALA A 271 -24.82 -23.91 -25.49
CA ALA A 271 -24.57 -24.77 -24.33
C ALA A 271 -23.36 -24.37 -23.46
N ASN A 272 -22.51 -23.45 -23.92
CA ASN A 272 -21.22 -23.15 -23.29
C ASN A 272 -21.11 -21.69 -22.80
N ASP A 273 -22.20 -21.08 -22.33
CA ASP A 273 -22.24 -19.69 -21.85
C ASP A 273 -21.02 -19.28 -20.98
N ILE A 274 -20.71 -17.99 -21.05
CA ILE A 274 -19.64 -17.38 -20.27
C ILE A 274 -20.32 -16.55 -19.21
N TRP A 275 -20.15 -16.91 -17.95
CA TRP A 275 -20.66 -16.11 -16.85
C TRP A 275 -19.83 -14.83 -16.72
N TRP A 276 -20.43 -13.74 -16.27
CA TRP A 276 -19.69 -12.51 -15.98
C TRP A 276 -20.24 -11.86 -14.71
N ASN A 277 -19.46 -11.03 -14.05
CA ASN A 277 -19.95 -10.17 -12.98
C ASN A 277 -19.40 -8.76 -13.13
N VAL A 278 -20.13 -7.78 -12.60
CA VAL A 278 -19.68 -6.38 -12.56
C VAL A 278 -19.07 -6.11 -11.20
N ARG A 279 -17.93 -5.43 -11.20
CA ARG A 279 -17.31 -4.90 -9.98
C ARG A 279 -17.36 -3.37 -9.97
N GLY A 280 -17.16 -2.81 -8.78
CA GLY A 280 -17.12 -1.36 -8.62
C GLY A 280 -18.52 -0.73 -8.66
N SER A 281 -18.59 0.53 -9.10
CA SER A 281 -19.81 1.33 -9.03
C SER A 281 -20.82 1.02 -10.14
N GLY A 282 -20.43 0.33 -11.22
CA GLY A 282 -21.33 -0.01 -12.33
C GLY A 282 -22.59 -0.78 -11.91
N ALA A 283 -22.54 -1.52 -10.79
CA ALA A 283 -23.70 -2.20 -10.23
C ALA A 283 -24.80 -1.26 -9.70
N GLY A 284 -24.53 0.04 -9.51
CA GLY A 284 -25.49 1.03 -9.01
C GLY A 284 -26.45 1.59 -10.06
N SER A 285 -26.40 1.10 -11.30
CA SER A 285 -27.20 1.59 -12.42
C SER A 285 -28.37 0.66 -12.77
N VAL A 286 -29.59 1.20 -12.80
CA VAL A 286 -30.78 0.52 -13.35
C VAL A 286 -30.62 0.28 -14.85
N VAL A 287 -29.98 1.18 -15.59
CA VAL A 287 -29.66 0.97 -17.00
C VAL A 287 -28.75 -0.26 -17.16
N ALA A 288 -27.65 -0.36 -16.41
CA ALA A 288 -26.79 -1.56 -16.45
C ALA A 288 -27.55 -2.85 -16.05
N TYR A 289 -28.45 -2.76 -15.06
CA TYR A 289 -29.23 -3.91 -14.59
C TYR A 289 -30.25 -4.41 -15.63
N THR A 290 -30.94 -3.49 -16.29
CA THR A 290 -31.95 -3.80 -17.33
C THR A 290 -31.31 -4.32 -18.61
N LEU A 291 -30.09 -3.88 -18.94
CA LEU A 291 -29.29 -4.44 -20.03
C LEU A 291 -28.73 -5.84 -19.72
N GLY A 292 -28.87 -6.33 -18.49
CA GLY A 292 -28.23 -7.59 -18.08
C GLY A 292 -26.73 -7.48 -17.82
N VAL A 293 -26.14 -6.28 -17.90
CA VAL A 293 -24.72 -6.07 -17.62
C VAL A 293 -24.39 -6.44 -16.17
N THR A 294 -25.25 -6.06 -15.22
CA THR A 294 -25.18 -6.49 -13.82
C THR A 294 -26.41 -7.33 -13.43
N ASN A 295 -26.21 -8.30 -12.54
CA ASN A 295 -27.29 -9.08 -11.93
C ASN A 295 -27.69 -8.59 -10.53
N ILE A 296 -27.01 -7.58 -10.00
CA ILE A 296 -27.36 -6.95 -8.73
C ILE A 296 -28.40 -5.86 -9.00
N GLU A 297 -29.58 -6.01 -8.39
CA GLU A 297 -30.65 -5.02 -8.50
C GLU A 297 -30.30 -3.79 -7.64
N PRO A 298 -30.23 -2.58 -8.21
CA PRO A 298 -29.70 -1.43 -7.49
C PRO A 298 -30.66 -0.81 -6.46
N LEU A 299 -31.97 -0.83 -6.65
CA LEU A 299 -32.93 -0.14 -5.78
C LEU A 299 -33.15 -0.88 -4.44
N ALA A 300 -33.38 -2.19 -4.50
CA ALA A 300 -33.51 -3.10 -3.37
C ALA A 300 -32.23 -3.16 -2.53
N ASN A 301 -31.06 -3.00 -3.16
CA ASN A 301 -29.77 -2.94 -2.46
C ASN A 301 -29.34 -1.52 -2.07
N GLY A 302 -30.18 -0.49 -2.30
CA GLY A 302 -29.89 0.90 -1.94
C GLY A 302 -28.66 1.50 -2.62
N LEU A 303 -28.32 1.03 -3.83
CA LEU A 303 -27.16 1.48 -4.60
C LEU A 303 -27.44 2.81 -5.33
N ILE A 304 -26.42 3.66 -5.36
CA ILE A 304 -26.51 5.05 -5.82
C ILE A 304 -25.90 5.18 -7.21
N PHE A 305 -26.68 5.64 -8.19
CA PHE A 305 -26.22 5.83 -9.57
C PHE A 305 -25.12 6.89 -9.68
N GLU A 306 -25.22 7.97 -8.91
CA GLU A 306 -24.27 9.08 -8.95
C GLU A 306 -22.87 8.71 -8.40
N ARG A 307 -22.77 7.56 -7.72
CA ARG A 307 -21.48 6.94 -7.37
C ARG A 307 -20.79 6.35 -8.61
N PHE A 308 -21.58 5.94 -9.60
CA PHE A 308 -21.10 5.45 -10.88
C PHE A 308 -20.86 6.60 -11.87
N LEU A 309 -21.89 7.38 -12.17
CA LEU A 309 -21.82 8.53 -13.08
C LEU A 309 -22.28 9.80 -12.37
N ASN A 310 -21.32 10.67 -12.08
CA ASN A 310 -21.59 11.93 -11.38
C ASN A 310 -21.85 13.05 -12.39
N PRO A 311 -23.06 13.64 -12.45
CA PRO A 311 -23.38 14.71 -13.39
C PRO A 311 -22.54 15.98 -13.16
N GLY A 312 -21.99 16.19 -11.96
CA GLY A 312 -21.07 17.30 -11.66
C GLY A 312 -19.65 17.11 -12.23
N ARG A 313 -19.33 15.96 -12.83
CA ARG A 313 -18.04 15.69 -13.46
C ARG A 313 -18.18 14.74 -14.64
N VAL A 314 -17.94 15.26 -15.84
CA VAL A 314 -17.83 14.42 -17.03
C VAL A 314 -16.51 13.64 -16.99
N SER A 315 -16.60 12.34 -16.75
CA SER A 315 -15.50 11.38 -16.84
C SER A 315 -16.04 10.08 -17.40
N MET A 316 -15.22 9.37 -18.18
CA MET A 316 -15.61 8.10 -18.78
C MET A 316 -16.01 7.08 -17.69
N PRO A 317 -17.16 6.39 -17.84
CA PRO A 317 -17.55 5.31 -16.95
C PRO A 317 -16.57 4.13 -17.05
N ASP A 318 -16.38 3.43 -15.93
CA ASP A 318 -15.55 2.23 -15.83
C ASP A 318 -16.41 1.06 -15.29
N ILE A 319 -16.98 0.29 -16.22
CA ILE A 319 -17.67 -0.99 -15.96
C ILE A 319 -16.64 -2.09 -16.16
N ASP A 320 -16.03 -2.47 -15.04
CA ASP A 320 -15.11 -3.59 -14.96
C ASP A 320 -15.89 -4.92 -14.98
N LEU A 321 -15.55 -5.80 -15.93
CA LEU A 321 -16.20 -7.10 -16.11
C LEU A 321 -15.27 -8.25 -15.69
N ASP A 322 -15.71 -9.03 -14.71
CA ASP A 322 -15.05 -10.25 -14.26
C ASP A 322 -15.60 -11.45 -15.04
N TYR A 323 -14.73 -12.24 -15.65
CA TYR A 323 -15.06 -13.47 -16.39
C TYR A 323 -14.35 -14.68 -15.78
N PRO A 324 -14.83 -15.92 -16.01
CA PRO A 324 -14.07 -17.13 -15.72
C PRO A 324 -12.68 -17.06 -16.36
N ASP A 325 -11.63 -17.31 -15.58
CA ASP A 325 -10.24 -17.36 -16.05
C ASP A 325 -10.07 -18.23 -17.31
N ASP A 326 -10.80 -19.36 -17.35
CA ASP A 326 -10.74 -20.32 -18.46
C ASP A 326 -11.61 -19.94 -19.67
N ALA A 327 -12.29 -18.79 -19.63
CA ALA A 327 -13.10 -18.26 -20.74
C ALA A 327 -12.75 -16.81 -21.13
N ARG A 328 -12.05 -16.06 -20.30
CA ARG A 328 -11.68 -14.65 -20.53
C ARG A 328 -11.05 -14.39 -21.91
N HIS A 329 -10.18 -15.27 -22.36
CA HIS A 329 -9.51 -15.14 -23.67
C HIS A 329 -10.50 -15.15 -24.85
N TRP A 330 -11.65 -15.83 -24.72
CA TRP A 330 -12.70 -15.81 -25.73
C TRP A 330 -13.38 -14.46 -25.84
N MET A 331 -13.58 -13.78 -24.71
CA MET A 331 -14.10 -12.40 -24.70
C MET A 331 -13.18 -11.45 -25.45
N VAL A 332 -11.87 -11.56 -25.21
CA VAL A 332 -10.89 -10.72 -25.91
C VAL A 332 -10.85 -11.03 -27.41
N ALA A 333 -10.91 -12.31 -27.77
CA ALA A 333 -10.97 -12.73 -29.18
C ALA A 333 -12.24 -12.22 -29.88
N TYR A 334 -13.39 -12.24 -29.20
CA TYR A 334 -14.63 -11.65 -29.68
C TYR A 334 -14.46 -10.16 -29.93
N THR A 335 -13.97 -9.41 -28.95
CA THR A 335 -13.72 -7.95 -29.06
C THR A 335 -12.86 -7.62 -30.28
N LYS A 336 -11.76 -8.35 -30.50
CA LYS A 336 -10.89 -8.15 -31.68
C LYS A 336 -11.64 -8.37 -32.99
N ARG A 337 -12.49 -9.40 -33.07
CA ARG A 337 -13.27 -9.70 -34.28
C ARG A 337 -14.39 -8.70 -34.51
N ARG A 338 -15.05 -8.25 -33.43
CA ARG A 338 -16.19 -7.33 -33.47
C ARG A 338 -15.78 -5.89 -33.81
N TYR A 339 -14.67 -5.42 -33.25
CA TYR A 339 -14.23 -4.02 -33.34
C TYR A 339 -13.00 -3.80 -34.23
N GLY A 340 -12.33 -4.86 -34.68
CA GLY A 340 -11.15 -4.79 -35.55
C GLY A 340 -9.84 -4.97 -34.80
N SER A 341 -8.97 -5.85 -35.31
CA SER A 341 -7.70 -6.21 -34.66
C SER A 341 -6.73 -5.05 -34.49
N GLU A 342 -6.80 -4.06 -35.37
CA GLU A 342 -5.99 -2.86 -35.40
C GLU A 342 -6.49 -1.77 -34.46
N LYS A 343 -7.73 -1.88 -33.99
CA LYS A 343 -8.38 -0.97 -33.05
C LYS A 343 -8.38 -1.49 -31.62
N VAL A 344 -7.79 -2.67 -31.39
CA VAL A 344 -7.77 -3.35 -30.09
C VAL A 344 -6.34 -3.65 -29.66
N ALA A 345 -5.95 -3.22 -28.45
CA ALA A 345 -4.64 -3.51 -27.87
C ALA A 345 -4.74 -3.73 -26.35
N GLN A 346 -3.81 -4.48 -25.79
CA GLN A 346 -3.61 -4.49 -24.34
C GLN A 346 -2.87 -3.25 -23.88
N ILE A 347 -3.05 -2.87 -22.62
CA ILE A 347 -2.32 -1.75 -22.03
C ILE A 347 -0.93 -2.21 -21.56
N ILE A 348 0.12 -1.43 -21.78
CA ILE A 348 1.43 -1.69 -21.17
C ILE A 348 1.46 -1.33 -19.71
N THR A 349 2.29 -2.05 -18.97
CA THR A 349 2.65 -1.77 -17.59
C THR A 349 4.16 -1.73 -17.49
N PHE A 350 4.68 -0.80 -16.70
CA PHE A 350 6.09 -0.71 -16.41
C PHE A 350 6.34 -1.16 -14.98
N GLY A 351 7.02 -2.30 -14.83
CA GLY A 351 7.46 -2.75 -13.51
C GLY A 351 8.59 -1.85 -13.04
N THR A 352 8.36 -1.02 -12.02
CA THR A 352 9.39 -0.15 -11.45
C THR A 352 10.22 -0.87 -10.39
N MET A 353 11.46 -0.40 -10.18
CA MET A 353 12.32 -0.90 -9.11
C MET A 353 11.85 -0.35 -7.75
N GLY A 354 11.06 -1.15 -7.01
CA GLY A 354 10.76 -0.84 -5.61
C GLY A 354 12.00 -0.96 -4.71
N ALA A 355 12.01 -0.26 -3.57
CA ALA A 355 13.13 -0.17 -2.63
C ALA A 355 13.94 -1.46 -2.42
N ARG A 356 13.25 -2.56 -2.04
CA ARG A 356 13.90 -3.86 -1.80
C ARG A 356 14.56 -4.45 -3.06
N ALA A 357 13.94 -4.26 -4.22
CA ALA A 357 14.47 -4.74 -5.49
C ALA A 357 15.68 -3.90 -5.93
N ALA A 358 15.59 -2.58 -5.79
CA ALA A 358 16.70 -1.66 -6.05
C ALA A 358 17.94 -2.02 -5.21
N ILE A 359 17.78 -2.21 -3.89
CA ILE A 359 18.87 -2.63 -3.00
C ILE A 359 19.49 -3.95 -3.47
N ARG A 360 18.68 -4.95 -3.82
CA ARG A 360 19.19 -6.27 -4.24
C ARG A 360 19.93 -6.23 -5.58
N ASP A 361 19.39 -5.51 -6.55
CA ASP A 361 20.01 -5.41 -7.87
C ASP A 361 21.30 -4.58 -7.83
N VAL A 362 21.32 -3.47 -7.09
CA VAL A 362 22.53 -2.67 -6.87
C VAL A 362 23.59 -3.47 -6.11
N GLY A 363 23.22 -4.15 -5.02
CA GLY A 363 24.17 -4.96 -4.26
C GLY A 363 24.81 -6.07 -5.11
N ARG A 364 24.05 -6.67 -6.03
CA ARG A 364 24.59 -7.62 -7.01
C ARG A 364 25.56 -6.96 -7.98
N ALA A 365 25.21 -5.80 -8.53
CA ALA A 365 26.08 -5.06 -9.46
C ALA A 365 27.36 -4.55 -8.79
N LEU A 366 27.31 -4.16 -7.51
CA LEU A 366 28.47 -3.77 -6.70
C LEU A 366 29.34 -4.95 -6.26
N ASP A 367 28.95 -6.20 -6.58
CA ASP A 367 29.66 -7.42 -6.17
C ASP A 367 29.73 -7.57 -4.63
N MET A 368 28.65 -7.18 -3.94
CA MET A 368 28.50 -7.36 -2.49
C MET A 368 27.98 -8.77 -2.15
N PRO A 369 28.32 -9.31 -0.97
CA PRO A 369 27.75 -10.58 -0.50
C PRO A 369 26.21 -10.52 -0.42
N LEU A 370 25.53 -11.33 -1.23
CA LEU A 370 24.06 -11.35 -1.29
C LEU A 370 23.35 -11.55 0.06
N PRO A 371 23.87 -12.36 1.01
CA PRO A 371 23.27 -12.45 2.35
C PRO A 371 23.23 -11.12 3.10
N GLU A 372 24.27 -10.29 2.97
CA GLU A 372 24.33 -8.97 3.61
C GLU A 372 23.35 -8.00 2.95
N VAL A 373 23.31 -7.99 1.61
CA VAL A 373 22.36 -7.19 0.83
C VAL A 373 20.92 -7.53 1.19
N ASP A 374 20.60 -8.82 1.37
CA ASP A 374 19.25 -9.25 1.72
C ASP A 374 18.85 -8.87 3.14
N VAL A 375 19.79 -8.83 4.10
CA VAL A 375 19.55 -8.28 5.45
C VAL A 375 19.15 -6.82 5.35
N VAL A 376 19.90 -5.99 4.62
CA VAL A 376 19.59 -4.57 4.43
C VAL A 376 18.22 -4.39 3.76
N ALA A 377 17.93 -5.16 2.70
CA ALA A 377 16.65 -5.09 1.99
C ALA A 377 15.46 -5.47 2.87
N ARG A 378 15.59 -6.45 3.78
CA ARG A 378 14.48 -6.87 4.65
C ARG A 378 14.09 -5.82 5.69
N ILE A 379 14.98 -4.89 6.05
CA ILE A 379 14.68 -3.80 6.99
C ILE A 379 13.61 -2.86 6.41
N ILE A 380 13.60 -2.67 5.08
CA ILE A 380 12.55 -1.88 4.41
C ILE A 380 11.20 -2.57 4.59
N PRO A 381 10.15 -1.93 5.14
CA PRO A 381 8.82 -2.54 5.26
C PRO A 381 8.23 -2.94 3.90
N ALA A 382 7.54 -4.08 3.83
CA ALA A 382 6.79 -4.51 2.65
C ALA A 382 5.31 -4.62 3.01
N ILE A 383 4.60 -3.49 2.92
CA ILE A 383 3.18 -3.40 3.25
C ILE A 383 2.39 -3.35 1.93
N PRO A 384 1.48 -4.31 1.68
CA PRO A 384 0.62 -4.28 0.51
C PRO A 384 -0.15 -2.96 0.40
N GLY A 385 -0.14 -2.33 -0.77
CA GLY A 385 -0.81 -1.04 -1.01
C GLY A 385 -0.14 0.19 -0.39
N LYS A 386 1.00 0.03 0.28
CA LYS A 386 1.76 1.12 0.88
C LYS A 386 3.27 0.89 0.73
N PRO A 387 3.82 1.16 -0.47
CA PRO A 387 5.25 0.95 -0.73
C PRO A 387 6.08 1.88 0.17
N ALA A 388 7.12 1.34 0.81
CA ALA A 388 8.09 2.14 1.55
C ALA A 388 9.26 2.51 0.64
N HIS A 389 9.65 3.77 0.61
CA HIS A 389 10.83 4.24 -0.11
C HIS A 389 12.08 4.18 0.77
N ILE A 390 13.26 4.06 0.16
CA ILE A 390 14.53 4.05 0.91
C ILE A 390 14.68 5.34 1.75
N ALA A 391 14.28 6.49 1.20
CA ALA A 391 14.33 7.77 1.91
C ALA A 391 13.41 7.81 3.14
N ASP A 392 12.23 7.22 3.05
CA ASP A 392 11.25 7.17 4.14
C ASP A 392 11.79 6.41 5.35
N VAL A 393 12.48 5.29 5.10
CA VAL A 393 13.01 4.44 6.17
C VAL A 393 14.20 5.10 6.89
N LEU A 394 14.87 6.05 6.23
CA LEU A 394 15.95 6.86 6.81
C LEU A 394 15.46 8.18 7.45
N ASN A 395 14.18 8.53 7.30
CA ASN A 395 13.61 9.77 7.83
C ASN A 395 12.93 9.54 9.18
N LYS A 396 13.46 10.14 10.26
CA LYS A 396 12.96 10.02 11.64
C LYS A 396 11.50 10.44 11.83
N GLU A 397 10.99 11.33 10.97
CA GLU A 397 9.64 11.85 11.05
C GLU A 397 8.63 10.95 10.30
N HIS A 398 9.11 9.96 9.54
CA HIS A 398 8.27 9.07 8.76
C HIS A 398 7.88 7.82 9.55
N GLU A 399 6.66 7.32 9.35
CA GLU A 399 6.13 6.13 10.03
C GLU A 399 6.88 4.82 9.70
N PHE A 400 7.72 4.84 8.66
CA PHE A 400 8.53 3.69 8.21
C PHE A 400 9.98 3.78 8.67
N TYR A 401 10.32 4.77 9.49
CA TYR A 401 11.65 4.97 10.02
C TYR A 401 12.22 3.69 10.67
N SER A 402 13.49 3.40 10.38
CA SER A 402 14.25 2.35 11.04
C SER A 402 15.58 2.88 11.57
N ALA A 403 15.71 2.92 12.89
CA ALA A 403 16.96 3.26 13.56
C ALA A 403 18.10 2.29 13.18
N GLU A 404 17.80 1.01 12.96
CA GLU A 404 18.78 0.01 12.53
C GLU A 404 19.37 0.36 11.16
N LEU A 405 18.53 0.75 10.18
CA LEU A 405 19.00 1.11 8.85
C LEU A 405 19.82 2.41 8.89
N GLU A 406 19.39 3.39 9.69
CA GLU A 406 20.11 4.66 9.85
C GLU A 406 21.50 4.44 10.45
N GLU A 407 21.62 3.60 11.48
CA GLU A 407 22.89 3.27 12.12
C GLU A 407 23.87 2.59 11.15
N ARG A 408 23.39 1.58 10.40
CA ARG A 408 24.19 0.91 9.35
C ARG A 408 24.61 1.88 8.26
N TYR A 409 23.70 2.73 7.79
CA TYR A 409 23.98 3.76 6.79
C TYR A 409 25.06 4.76 7.25
N LYS A 410 25.12 5.10 8.54
CA LYS A 410 26.14 6.01 9.10
C LYS A 410 27.48 5.34 9.35
N ARG A 411 27.50 4.08 9.77
CA ARG A 411 28.73 3.37 10.20
C ARG A 411 29.40 2.58 9.08
N GLU A 412 28.62 1.98 8.18
CA GLU A 412 29.12 1.04 7.18
C GLU A 412 29.19 1.72 5.81
N THR A 413 30.41 2.04 5.33
CA THR A 413 30.62 2.70 4.04
C THR A 413 30.00 1.94 2.87
N ALA A 414 30.08 0.60 2.88
CA ALA A 414 29.49 -0.24 1.84
C ALA A 414 27.95 -0.17 1.82
N VAL A 415 27.30 -0.09 2.99
CA VAL A 415 25.85 0.08 3.09
C VAL A 415 25.44 1.48 2.64
N LYS A 416 26.23 2.50 2.98
CA LYS A 416 26.01 3.86 2.50
C LYS A 416 26.03 3.93 0.97
N GLU A 417 27.08 3.40 0.34
CA GLU A 417 27.21 3.36 -1.13
C GLU A 417 26.07 2.58 -1.79
N LEU A 418 25.70 1.43 -1.21
CA LEU A 418 24.57 0.61 -1.64
C LEU A 418 23.25 1.39 -1.60
N LEU A 419 22.94 2.05 -0.47
CA LEU A 419 21.67 2.75 -0.28
C LEU A 419 21.60 4.06 -1.07
N ASP A 420 22.69 4.83 -1.16
CA ASP A 420 22.74 6.05 -1.97
C ASP A 420 22.53 5.72 -3.45
N THR A 421 23.20 4.68 -3.96
CA THR A 421 23.04 4.23 -5.35
C THR A 421 21.64 3.64 -5.59
N ALA A 422 21.15 2.79 -4.69
CA ALA A 422 19.82 2.21 -4.79
C ALA A 422 18.72 3.27 -4.73
N ARG A 423 18.90 4.34 -3.95
CA ARG A 423 17.96 5.47 -3.90
C ARG A 423 17.91 6.22 -5.25
N SER A 424 19.03 6.38 -5.94
CA SER A 424 19.04 6.99 -7.28
C SER A 424 18.41 6.10 -8.36
N LEU A 425 18.38 4.78 -8.16
CA LEU A 425 17.76 3.83 -9.11
C LEU A 425 16.35 3.39 -8.71
N GLU A 426 15.87 3.77 -7.52
CA GLU A 426 14.51 3.49 -7.07
C GLU A 426 13.50 4.21 -7.97
N GLY A 427 12.43 3.49 -8.34
CA GLY A 427 11.37 4.03 -9.19
C GLY A 427 11.65 3.99 -10.69
N ILE A 428 12.89 3.67 -11.11
CA ILE A 428 13.20 3.49 -12.55
C ILE A 428 12.45 2.28 -13.09
N SER A 429 11.91 2.40 -14.31
CA SER A 429 11.29 1.30 -15.05
C SER A 429 12.30 0.19 -15.35
N ARG A 430 12.02 -1.02 -14.87
CA ARG A 430 12.89 -2.20 -15.04
C ARG A 430 12.58 -2.98 -16.31
N HIS A 431 11.30 -3.18 -16.59
CA HIS A 431 10.82 -3.94 -17.74
C HIS A 431 9.41 -3.51 -18.11
N ALA A 432 9.07 -3.70 -19.39
CA ALA A 432 7.72 -3.62 -19.90
C ALA A 432 7.01 -4.97 -19.74
N SER A 433 5.75 -4.92 -19.34
CA SER A 433 4.83 -6.07 -19.21
C SER A 433 3.46 -5.68 -19.74
N SER A 434 2.63 -6.65 -20.14
CA SER A 434 1.23 -6.38 -20.47
C SER A 434 0.38 -6.31 -19.20
N HIS A 435 -0.57 -5.37 -19.16
CA HIS A 435 -1.60 -5.30 -18.13
C HIS A 435 -2.45 -6.58 -18.17
N ALA A 436 -2.83 -7.10 -17.01
CA ALA A 436 -3.52 -8.38 -16.92
C ALA A 436 -4.96 -8.34 -17.48
N ALA A 437 -5.63 -7.19 -17.42
CA ALA A 437 -7.07 -7.05 -17.68
C ALA A 437 -7.41 -6.01 -18.76
N GLY A 438 -6.95 -4.77 -18.58
CA GLY A 438 -7.15 -3.63 -19.48
C GLY A 438 -6.83 -3.88 -20.95
N VAL A 439 -7.88 -3.77 -21.75
CA VAL A 439 -7.88 -3.75 -23.20
C VAL A 439 -8.46 -2.42 -23.67
N ILE A 440 -7.82 -1.82 -24.66
CA ILE A 440 -8.27 -0.60 -25.31
C ILE A 440 -9.03 -0.95 -26.57
N ILE A 441 -10.09 -0.20 -26.84
CA ILE A 441 -10.87 -0.27 -28.07
C ILE A 441 -11.01 1.16 -28.60
N SER A 442 -10.81 1.39 -29.89
CA SER A 442 -10.90 2.72 -30.51
C SER A 442 -11.80 2.75 -31.76
N ASP A 443 -12.16 3.95 -32.19
CA ASP A 443 -12.88 4.22 -33.44
C ASP A 443 -12.01 4.02 -34.69
N ARG A 444 -10.71 4.31 -34.58
CA ARG A 444 -9.70 4.19 -35.65
C ARG A 444 -8.57 3.22 -35.29
N PRO A 445 -7.71 2.82 -36.25
CA PRO A 445 -6.51 2.06 -35.93
C PRO A 445 -5.68 2.74 -34.83
N LEU A 446 -5.29 1.99 -33.79
CA LEU A 446 -4.66 2.54 -32.59
C LEU A 446 -3.34 3.27 -32.85
N VAL A 447 -2.64 2.92 -33.93
CA VAL A 447 -1.40 3.58 -34.35
C VAL A 447 -1.59 5.07 -34.70
N GLU A 448 -2.83 5.52 -34.95
CA GLU A 448 -3.15 6.94 -35.14
C GLU A 448 -3.15 7.72 -33.81
N TYR A 449 -3.32 7.05 -32.67
CA TYR A 449 -3.42 7.67 -31.35
C TYR A 449 -2.24 7.37 -30.44
N VAL A 450 -1.75 6.12 -30.45
CA VAL A 450 -0.78 5.63 -29.48
C VAL A 450 0.24 4.69 -30.14
N PRO A 451 1.54 4.82 -29.81
CA PRO A 451 2.54 3.86 -30.24
C PRO A 451 2.24 2.46 -29.68
N LEU A 452 2.49 1.43 -30.49
CA LEU A 452 2.25 0.03 -30.13
C LEU A 452 3.55 -0.77 -30.03
N ASN A 453 3.51 -1.83 -29.25
CA ASN A 453 4.57 -2.83 -29.10
C ASN A 453 3.99 -4.23 -29.37
N ARG A 454 4.86 -5.16 -29.75
CA ARG A 454 4.52 -6.58 -29.70
C ARG A 454 4.40 -7.03 -28.25
N PRO A 455 3.64 -8.09 -27.97
CA PRO A 455 3.50 -8.60 -26.61
C PRO A 455 4.84 -9.03 -26.03
N THR A 456 5.03 -8.81 -24.73
CA THR A 456 6.29 -9.11 -24.04
C THR A 456 6.45 -10.59 -23.68
N GLY A 457 5.42 -11.42 -23.90
CA GLY A 457 5.46 -12.87 -23.71
C GLY A 457 4.60 -13.63 -24.72
N GLY A 458 5.23 -14.41 -25.60
CA GLY A 458 4.56 -15.19 -26.65
C GLY A 458 4.04 -14.35 -27.84
N GLU A 459 3.59 -15.02 -28.91
CA GLU A 459 3.06 -14.35 -30.11
C GLU A 459 1.71 -13.64 -29.88
N GLU A 460 0.89 -14.12 -28.94
CA GLU A 460 -0.45 -13.57 -28.62
C GLU A 460 -0.55 -12.84 -27.28
N GLY A 461 0.57 -12.66 -26.55
CA GLY A 461 0.58 -11.94 -25.28
C GLY A 461 -0.23 -12.57 -24.14
N LEU A 462 -0.31 -11.86 -23.02
CA LEU A 462 -1.11 -12.22 -21.85
C LEU A 462 -2.60 -11.95 -22.10
N GLY A 463 -3.27 -12.71 -22.97
CA GLY A 463 -4.73 -12.61 -23.14
C GLY A 463 -5.26 -12.59 -24.57
N GLY A 464 -4.48 -13.05 -25.57
CA GLY A 464 -4.98 -13.21 -26.93
C GLY A 464 -4.91 -11.96 -27.80
N VAL A 465 -4.19 -10.92 -27.35
CA VAL A 465 -3.95 -9.69 -28.11
C VAL A 465 -2.50 -9.64 -28.55
N ASP A 466 -2.29 -9.57 -29.85
CA ASP A 466 -1.00 -9.51 -30.55
C ASP A 466 -0.36 -8.12 -30.50
N ARG A 467 -0.92 -7.20 -29.71
CA ARG A 467 -0.53 -5.79 -29.62
C ARG A 467 -0.69 -5.28 -28.20
N VAL A 468 0.27 -4.47 -27.77
CA VAL A 468 0.27 -3.78 -26.49
C VAL A 468 0.52 -2.30 -26.77
N THR A 469 -0.12 -1.37 -26.06
CA THR A 469 0.25 0.05 -26.14
C THR A 469 1.69 0.26 -25.68
N GLN A 470 2.32 1.40 -25.98
CA GLN A 470 3.57 1.81 -25.33
C GLN A 470 3.34 2.85 -24.23
N TRP A 471 2.13 3.42 -24.18
CA TRP A 471 1.73 4.33 -23.12
C TRP A 471 0.94 3.60 -22.02
N PRO A 472 1.26 3.87 -20.74
CA PRO A 472 0.56 3.27 -19.62
C PRO A 472 -0.87 3.79 -19.52
N MET A 473 -1.67 3.11 -18.71
CA MET A 473 -3.13 3.32 -18.55
C MET A 473 -3.50 4.78 -18.35
N GLU A 474 -2.78 5.51 -17.47
CA GLU A 474 -3.11 6.88 -17.13
C GLU A 474 -3.02 7.83 -18.33
N ILE A 475 -2.07 7.59 -19.23
CA ILE A 475 -1.88 8.41 -20.43
C ILE A 475 -2.93 8.06 -21.48
N VAL A 476 -3.18 6.76 -21.68
CA VAL A 476 -4.18 6.26 -22.63
C VAL A 476 -5.59 6.75 -22.27
N GLU A 477 -5.96 6.74 -21.00
CA GLU A 477 -7.23 7.30 -20.52
C GLU A 477 -7.28 8.82 -20.69
N SER A 478 -6.15 9.52 -20.48
CA SER A 478 -6.13 10.99 -20.59
C SER A 478 -6.38 11.50 -22.01
N ILE A 479 -6.08 10.70 -23.03
CA ILE A 479 -6.36 11.03 -24.43
C ILE A 479 -7.74 10.52 -24.89
N GLY A 480 -8.60 10.05 -23.98
CA GLY A 480 -9.99 9.73 -24.26
C GLY A 480 -10.23 8.36 -24.93
N LEU A 481 -9.25 7.45 -24.92
CA LEU A 481 -9.43 6.10 -25.44
C LEU A 481 -10.27 5.23 -24.49
N LEU A 482 -11.15 4.40 -25.07
CA LEU A 482 -12.00 3.51 -24.30
C LEU A 482 -11.21 2.35 -23.70
N LYS A 483 -11.25 2.24 -22.37
CA LYS A 483 -10.77 1.08 -21.62
C LYS A 483 -11.92 0.13 -21.32
N VAL A 484 -11.69 -1.15 -21.57
CA VAL A 484 -12.52 -2.25 -21.06
C VAL A 484 -11.64 -3.23 -20.32
N ASP A 485 -11.99 -3.49 -19.06
CA ASP A 485 -11.26 -4.39 -18.19
C ASP A 485 -11.85 -5.80 -18.29
N PHE A 486 -11.10 -6.71 -18.92
CA PHE A 486 -11.44 -8.14 -18.97
C PHE A 486 -10.69 -8.85 -17.85
N LEU A 487 -11.28 -8.94 -16.66
CA LEU A 487 -10.65 -9.62 -15.54
C LEU A 487 -10.92 -11.12 -15.59
N GLY A 488 -9.90 -11.88 -15.21
CA GLY A 488 -10.06 -13.30 -14.93
C GLY A 488 -10.32 -13.50 -13.45
N LEU A 489 -11.41 -14.20 -13.12
CA LEU A 489 -11.76 -14.56 -11.74
C LEU A 489 -11.95 -16.08 -11.60
N SER A 490 -11.04 -16.71 -10.86
CA SER A 490 -11.05 -18.16 -10.62
C SER A 490 -12.32 -18.64 -9.93
N THR A 491 -12.94 -17.81 -9.09
CA THR A 491 -14.21 -18.11 -8.42
C THR A 491 -15.33 -18.38 -9.43
N LEU A 492 -15.43 -17.59 -10.51
CA LEU A 492 -16.43 -17.81 -11.56
C LEU A 492 -16.17 -19.12 -12.31
N THR A 493 -14.90 -19.45 -12.57
CA THR A 493 -14.50 -20.74 -13.14
C THR A 493 -14.96 -21.91 -12.27
N VAL A 494 -14.73 -21.82 -10.95
CA VAL A 494 -15.12 -22.87 -10.00
C VAL A 494 -16.64 -23.01 -9.95
N MET A 495 -17.38 -21.91 -9.84
CA MET A 495 -18.85 -21.94 -9.79
C MET A 495 -19.46 -22.52 -11.07
N ARG A 496 -18.98 -22.08 -12.24
CA ARG A 496 -19.45 -22.59 -13.54
C ARG A 496 -19.19 -24.09 -13.69
N ARG A 497 -18.00 -24.56 -13.32
CA ARG A 497 -17.68 -26.00 -13.33
C ARG A 497 -18.53 -26.79 -12.35
N ALA A 498 -18.78 -26.26 -11.15
CA ALA A 498 -19.65 -26.90 -10.17
C ALA A 498 -21.07 -27.04 -10.71
N ALA A 499 -21.65 -25.99 -11.29
CA ALA A 499 -22.98 -26.03 -11.90
C ALA A 499 -23.08 -27.06 -13.03
N ARG A 500 -22.08 -27.10 -13.93
CA ARG A 500 -22.03 -28.09 -15.01
C ARG A 500 -21.99 -29.53 -14.49
N LEU A 501 -21.14 -29.79 -13.49
CA LEU A 501 -21.04 -31.13 -12.89
C LEU A 501 -22.31 -31.55 -12.14
N ILE A 502 -23.03 -30.58 -11.54
CA ILE A 502 -24.32 -30.82 -10.90
C ILE A 502 -25.38 -31.17 -11.96
N GLU A 503 -25.42 -30.45 -13.07
CA GLU A 503 -26.32 -30.74 -14.19
C GLU A 503 -26.04 -32.12 -14.79
N GLU A 504 -24.77 -32.43 -15.10
CA GLU A 504 -24.35 -33.73 -15.64
C GLU A 504 -24.73 -34.92 -14.72
N ARG A 505 -24.65 -34.72 -13.40
CA ARG A 505 -24.85 -35.80 -12.41
C ARG A 505 -26.29 -35.93 -11.93
N TYR A 506 -26.99 -34.83 -11.76
CA TYR A 506 -28.31 -34.77 -11.11
C TYR A 506 -29.42 -34.24 -12.02
N GLY A 507 -29.10 -33.73 -13.21
CA GLY A 507 -30.08 -33.13 -14.12
C GLY A 507 -30.63 -31.79 -13.64
N VAL A 508 -30.01 -31.18 -12.61
CA VAL A 508 -30.42 -29.89 -12.05
C VAL A 508 -29.52 -28.80 -12.62
N LYS A 509 -30.11 -27.86 -13.35
CA LYS A 509 -29.36 -26.78 -14.01
C LYS A 509 -29.30 -25.52 -13.15
N TYR A 510 -28.11 -25.25 -12.59
CA TYR A 510 -27.82 -23.97 -11.96
C TYR A 510 -27.21 -22.99 -12.97
N THR A 511 -27.67 -21.74 -12.94
CA THR A 511 -27.14 -20.59 -13.67
C THR A 511 -26.87 -19.47 -12.69
N MET A 512 -26.14 -18.43 -13.12
CA MET A 512 -25.87 -17.28 -12.26
C MET A 512 -27.14 -16.59 -11.75
N ASP A 513 -28.23 -16.62 -12.51
CA ASP A 513 -29.51 -15.99 -12.16
C ASP A 513 -30.35 -16.80 -11.17
N ASN A 514 -30.11 -18.12 -11.05
CA ASN A 514 -30.98 -19.01 -10.27
C ASN A 514 -30.29 -19.67 -9.07
N ILE A 515 -29.00 -19.36 -8.83
CA ILE A 515 -28.30 -19.81 -7.62
C ILE A 515 -28.88 -19.05 -6.43
N PRO A 516 -29.48 -19.74 -5.44
CA PRO A 516 -30.10 -19.06 -4.34
C PRO A 516 -29.03 -18.62 -3.32
N TYR A 517 -28.98 -17.33 -3.03
CA TYR A 517 -27.92 -16.72 -2.21
C TYR A 517 -28.40 -16.10 -0.89
N ASP A 518 -29.71 -15.99 -0.68
CA ASP A 518 -30.29 -15.43 0.54
C ASP A 518 -31.64 -16.08 0.90
N VAL A 519 -32.08 -15.89 2.14
CA VAL A 519 -33.35 -16.41 2.65
C VAL A 519 -34.50 -15.94 1.75
N GLY A 520 -35.34 -16.88 1.32
CA GLY A 520 -36.46 -16.61 0.40
C GLY A 520 -36.10 -16.72 -1.09
N HIS A 521 -34.82 -16.81 -1.45
CA HIS A 521 -34.42 -17.18 -2.81
C HIS A 521 -34.60 -18.68 -3.01
N VAL A 522 -35.34 -19.04 -4.07
CA VAL A 522 -35.63 -20.43 -4.42
C VAL A 522 -34.84 -20.79 -5.67
N GLY A 523 -33.94 -21.76 -5.54
CA GLY A 523 -33.19 -22.31 -6.66
C GLY A 523 -33.97 -23.39 -7.41
N PRO A 524 -33.37 -23.99 -8.45
CA PRO A 524 -33.96 -25.09 -9.20
C PRO A 524 -34.15 -26.38 -8.38
N ASP A 525 -33.40 -26.55 -7.29
CA ASP A 525 -33.58 -27.65 -6.33
C ASP A 525 -34.35 -27.14 -5.08
N PRO A 526 -35.62 -27.54 -4.90
CA PRO A 526 -36.43 -27.09 -3.77
C PRO A 526 -36.00 -27.66 -2.42
N GLU A 527 -35.17 -28.71 -2.40
CA GLU A 527 -34.65 -29.30 -1.16
C GLU A 527 -33.43 -28.53 -0.63
N LYS A 528 -32.74 -27.76 -1.49
CA LYS A 528 -31.55 -26.99 -1.14
C LYS A 528 -31.93 -25.55 -0.82
N LYS A 529 -31.91 -25.22 0.47
CA LYS A 529 -32.26 -23.88 0.94
C LYS A 529 -31.02 -23.07 1.34
N PRO A 530 -31.03 -21.74 1.14
CA PRO A 530 -29.92 -20.84 1.51
C PRO A 530 -29.56 -20.83 3.00
N GLU A 531 -30.46 -21.22 3.89
CA GLU A 531 -30.17 -21.28 5.34
C GLU A 531 -28.99 -22.21 5.64
N ALA A 532 -28.83 -23.29 4.87
CA ALA A 532 -27.70 -24.20 5.00
C ALA A 532 -26.34 -23.52 4.72
N LEU A 533 -26.31 -22.49 3.86
CA LEU A 533 -25.11 -21.66 3.63
C LEU A 533 -24.74 -20.92 4.92
N PHE A 534 -25.71 -20.25 5.55
CA PHE A 534 -25.47 -19.49 6.77
C PHE A 534 -25.06 -20.38 7.95
N GLU A 535 -25.65 -21.56 8.08
CA GLU A 535 -25.23 -22.56 9.08
C GLU A 535 -23.79 -23.04 8.85
N MET A 536 -23.40 -23.24 7.58
CA MET A 536 -22.03 -23.59 7.22
C MET A 536 -21.03 -22.49 7.59
N LEU A 537 -21.38 -21.22 7.33
CA LEU A 537 -20.57 -20.06 7.74
C LEU A 537 -20.44 -19.96 9.27
N GLU A 538 -21.53 -20.19 10.01
CA GLU A 538 -21.52 -20.22 11.48
C GLU A 538 -20.60 -21.32 12.04
N ARG A 539 -20.52 -22.49 11.38
CA ARG A 539 -19.58 -23.55 11.75
C ARG A 539 -18.13 -23.24 11.33
N GLY A 540 -17.90 -22.16 10.60
CA GLY A 540 -16.59 -21.77 10.09
C GLY A 540 -16.08 -22.72 8.99
N GLU A 541 -16.96 -23.38 8.27
CA GLU A 541 -16.65 -24.28 7.15
C GLU A 541 -16.41 -23.46 5.86
N VAL A 542 -15.39 -22.58 5.90
CA VAL A 542 -15.15 -21.55 4.86
C VAL A 542 -13.96 -21.84 3.92
N ALA A 543 -13.41 -23.05 3.98
CA ALA A 543 -12.30 -23.43 3.11
C ALA A 543 -12.73 -23.37 1.64
N GLY A 544 -11.98 -22.66 0.80
CA GLY A 544 -12.34 -22.43 -0.60
C GLY A 544 -13.54 -21.49 -0.84
N ILE A 545 -14.05 -20.79 0.17
CA ILE A 545 -15.10 -19.77 -0.01
C ILE A 545 -14.47 -18.40 -0.18
N PHE A 546 -14.69 -17.81 -1.35
CA PHE A 546 -14.14 -16.51 -1.75
C PHE A 546 -14.42 -15.41 -0.72
N GLN A 547 -13.42 -14.57 -0.44
CA GLN A 547 -13.40 -13.45 0.52
C GLN A 547 -13.54 -13.80 2.02
N VAL A 548 -13.95 -15.01 2.40
CA VAL A 548 -14.13 -15.39 3.81
C VAL A 548 -13.20 -16.48 4.35
N GLU A 549 -12.29 -16.98 3.51
CA GLU A 549 -11.36 -18.06 3.86
C GLU A 549 -10.29 -17.69 4.91
N GLY A 550 -9.90 -16.41 4.97
CA GLY A 550 -8.85 -15.94 5.88
C GLY A 550 -9.18 -16.24 7.35
N SER A 551 -8.18 -16.64 8.15
CA SER A 551 -8.40 -17.13 9.53
C SER A 551 -9.22 -16.17 10.41
N GLY A 552 -8.98 -14.87 10.32
CA GLY A 552 -9.73 -13.90 11.09
C GLY A 552 -11.11 -13.58 10.52
N MET A 553 -11.32 -13.69 9.21
CA MET A 553 -12.65 -13.57 8.60
C MET A 553 -13.51 -14.81 8.91
N ARG A 554 -12.91 -16.01 8.86
CA ARG A 554 -13.53 -17.26 9.32
C ARG A 554 -14.07 -17.12 10.74
N ARG A 555 -13.24 -16.58 11.64
CA ARG A 555 -13.63 -16.33 13.02
C ARG A 555 -14.77 -15.33 13.12
N LEU A 556 -14.69 -14.23 12.36
CA LEU A 556 -15.79 -13.26 12.28
C LEU A 556 -17.09 -13.92 11.85
N MET A 557 -17.10 -14.81 10.85
CA MET A 557 -18.31 -15.54 10.45
C MET A 557 -18.90 -16.37 11.59
N MET A 558 -18.06 -17.06 12.36
CA MET A 558 -18.48 -17.89 13.50
C MET A 558 -19.06 -17.05 14.65
N GLU A 559 -18.45 -15.89 14.95
CA GLU A 559 -18.91 -14.98 16.00
C GLU A 559 -20.17 -14.21 15.59
N MET A 560 -20.18 -13.72 14.34
CA MET A 560 -21.31 -12.99 13.77
C MET A 560 -22.53 -13.91 13.63
N LYS A 561 -22.38 -15.17 13.18
CA LYS A 561 -23.52 -16.05 12.88
C LYS A 561 -24.47 -15.40 11.87
N PRO A 562 -24.02 -15.17 10.62
CA PRO A 562 -24.84 -14.51 9.61
C PRO A 562 -26.15 -15.26 9.38
N ARG A 563 -27.20 -14.55 8.97
CA ARG A 563 -28.56 -15.08 8.72
C ARG A 563 -29.21 -14.55 7.45
N ARG A 564 -28.60 -13.54 6.84
CA ARG A 564 -28.99 -12.95 5.56
C ARG A 564 -27.74 -12.50 4.81
N PHE A 565 -27.86 -12.28 3.51
CA PHE A 565 -26.73 -11.92 2.65
C PHE A 565 -26.06 -10.60 3.08
N ASP A 566 -26.85 -9.62 3.53
CA ASP A 566 -26.34 -8.31 4.00
C ASP A 566 -25.31 -8.42 5.13
N HIS A 567 -25.39 -9.46 5.98
CA HIS A 567 -24.40 -9.65 7.03
C HIS A 567 -23.02 -10.02 6.46
N ILE A 568 -22.99 -10.76 5.36
CA ILE A 568 -21.75 -11.09 4.66
C ILE A 568 -21.16 -9.82 4.05
N ILE A 569 -21.99 -8.99 3.40
CA ILE A 569 -21.59 -7.68 2.87
C ILE A 569 -21.01 -6.79 3.98
N ALA A 570 -21.69 -6.71 5.12
CA ALA A 570 -21.26 -5.94 6.27
C ALA A 570 -19.93 -6.46 6.84
N ALA A 571 -19.76 -7.78 6.97
CA ALA A 571 -18.52 -8.39 7.44
C ALA A 571 -17.33 -8.06 6.53
N ILE A 572 -17.48 -8.19 5.22
CA ILE A 572 -16.42 -7.86 4.24
C ILE A 572 -16.06 -6.36 4.29
N SER A 573 -17.04 -5.51 4.57
CA SER A 573 -16.87 -4.05 4.66
C SER A 573 -16.20 -3.63 5.98
N LEU A 574 -16.63 -4.24 7.09
CA LEU A 574 -16.11 -4.00 8.44
C LEU A 574 -14.72 -4.60 8.66
N TYR A 575 -14.39 -5.72 8.02
CA TYR A 575 -13.09 -6.40 8.17
C TYR A 575 -11.97 -5.71 7.35
N ARG A 576 -11.87 -4.40 7.51
CA ARG A 576 -10.85 -3.52 6.94
C ARG A 576 -10.31 -2.62 8.06
N PRO A 577 -9.02 -2.26 8.05
CA PRO A 577 -8.49 -1.46 9.15
C PRO A 577 -9.17 -0.08 9.21
N GLY A 578 -9.48 0.41 10.41
CA GLY A 578 -10.44 1.49 10.67
C GLY A 578 -11.80 0.92 11.10
N PRO A 579 -12.69 0.53 10.16
CA PRO A 579 -14.01 -0.04 10.46
C PRO A 579 -14.01 -1.30 11.34
N MET A 580 -12.90 -2.05 11.41
CA MET A 580 -12.76 -3.22 12.29
C MET A 580 -13.10 -2.93 13.76
N GLU A 581 -12.93 -1.69 14.22
CA GLU A 581 -13.25 -1.29 15.59
C GLU A 581 -14.76 -1.37 15.89
N ASN A 582 -15.61 -1.29 14.87
CA ASN A 582 -17.06 -1.39 15.01
C ASN A 582 -17.59 -2.84 15.03
N ILE A 583 -16.77 -3.84 14.70
CA ILE A 583 -17.20 -5.24 14.60
C ILE A 583 -17.88 -5.74 15.90
N PRO A 584 -17.29 -5.57 17.10
CA PRO A 584 -17.91 -6.10 18.32
C PRO A 584 -19.29 -5.47 18.60
N GLU A 585 -19.42 -4.17 18.36
CA GLU A 585 -20.67 -3.45 18.55
C GLU A 585 -21.72 -3.84 17.51
N TYR A 586 -21.32 -4.05 16.25
CA TYR A 586 -22.19 -4.57 15.20
C TYR A 586 -22.76 -5.93 15.57
N ILE A 587 -21.90 -6.87 15.99
CA ILE A 587 -22.32 -8.22 16.41
C ILE A 587 -23.29 -8.13 17.59
N ARG A 588 -22.98 -7.30 18.61
CA ARG A 588 -23.85 -7.12 19.79
C ARG A 588 -25.25 -6.64 19.40
N ARG A 589 -25.35 -5.58 18.59
CA ARG A 589 -26.63 -5.01 18.17
C ARG A 589 -27.40 -5.97 17.25
N MET A 590 -26.70 -6.62 16.33
CA MET A 590 -27.28 -7.63 15.45
C MET A 590 -27.82 -8.82 16.26
N HIS A 591 -27.09 -9.33 17.25
CA HIS A 591 -27.55 -10.43 18.09
C HIS A 591 -28.76 -10.05 18.92
N ALA A 592 -28.77 -8.85 19.50
CA ALA A 592 -29.93 -8.34 20.20
C ALA A 592 -31.17 -8.27 19.30
N ALA A 593 -31.01 -7.75 18.07
CA ALA A 593 -32.10 -7.63 17.11
C ALA A 593 -32.60 -8.99 16.58
N ILE A 594 -31.70 -9.95 16.29
CA ILE A 594 -32.06 -11.18 15.57
C ILE A 594 -32.33 -12.36 16.50
N PHE A 595 -31.55 -12.51 17.58
CA PHE A 595 -31.63 -13.67 18.47
C PHE A 595 -32.38 -13.38 19.76
N GLU A 596 -32.46 -12.11 20.18
CA GLU A 596 -33.13 -11.71 21.42
C GLU A 596 -34.43 -10.91 21.20
N ASP A 597 -34.75 -10.52 19.96
CA ASP A 597 -35.89 -9.67 19.60
C ASP A 597 -35.95 -8.35 20.41
N LYS A 598 -34.77 -7.74 20.60
CA LYS A 598 -34.60 -6.46 21.31
C LYS A 598 -34.11 -5.38 20.37
N ASP A 599 -34.81 -4.26 20.35
CA ASP A 599 -34.30 -3.04 19.74
C ASP A 599 -33.37 -2.34 20.73
N VAL A 600 -32.08 -2.32 20.40
CA VAL A 600 -31.01 -1.68 21.19
C VAL A 600 -30.31 -0.58 20.40
N VAL A 601 -30.85 -0.20 19.24
CA VAL A 601 -30.23 0.77 18.35
C VAL A 601 -30.69 2.17 18.73
N GLU A 602 -29.74 3.00 19.18
CA GLU A 602 -29.97 4.42 19.37
C GLU A 602 -29.39 5.19 18.18
N TYR A 603 -30.22 6.04 17.56
CA TYR A 603 -29.82 6.94 16.50
C TYR A 603 -29.65 8.35 17.05
N HIS A 604 -28.65 9.10 16.56
CA HIS A 604 -28.50 10.53 16.91
C HIS A 604 -29.73 11.36 16.55
N THR A 605 -30.48 10.93 15.53
CA THR A 605 -31.78 11.48 15.12
C THR A 605 -32.61 10.40 14.41
N PRO A 606 -33.96 10.43 14.53
CA PRO A 606 -34.83 9.50 13.79
C PRO A 606 -34.62 9.49 12.27
N ALA A 607 -34.15 10.60 11.69
CA ALA A 607 -33.86 10.70 10.27
C ALA A 607 -32.73 9.75 9.79
N LEU A 608 -31.91 9.21 10.69
CA LEU A 608 -30.85 8.26 10.35
C LEU A 608 -31.33 6.81 10.24
N GLU A 609 -32.48 6.48 10.83
CA GLU A 609 -32.99 5.11 10.86
C GLU A 609 -33.16 4.53 9.45
N PRO A 610 -33.76 5.22 8.46
CA PRO A 610 -33.89 4.71 7.09
C PRO A 610 -32.55 4.49 6.35
N ILE A 611 -31.45 5.02 6.87
CA ILE A 611 -30.11 4.93 6.27
C ILE A 611 -29.26 3.85 6.95
N LEU A 612 -29.39 3.71 8.28
CA LEU A 612 -28.51 2.90 9.10
C LEU A 612 -29.18 1.65 9.70
N LYS A 613 -30.48 1.45 9.53
CA LYS A 613 -31.21 0.29 10.09
C LYS A 613 -30.59 -1.06 9.70
N ASP A 614 -30.19 -1.21 8.43
CA ASP A 614 -29.66 -2.47 7.90
C ASP A 614 -28.22 -2.74 8.38
N THR A 615 -27.60 -1.74 9.01
CA THR A 615 -26.30 -1.83 9.67
C THR A 615 -26.38 -1.58 11.17
N TYR A 616 -27.57 -1.74 11.77
CA TYR A 616 -27.81 -1.63 13.20
C TYR A 616 -27.35 -0.29 13.80
N GLY A 617 -27.55 0.81 13.07
CA GLY A 617 -27.16 2.16 13.51
C GLY A 617 -25.67 2.46 13.42
N ILE A 618 -24.88 1.60 12.75
CA ILE A 618 -23.44 1.79 12.58
C ILE A 618 -23.14 2.20 11.14
N LEU A 619 -22.27 3.19 10.96
CA LEU A 619 -21.81 3.61 9.65
C LEU A 619 -20.80 2.58 9.08
N VAL A 620 -21.19 1.87 8.02
CA VAL A 620 -20.39 0.79 7.40
C VAL A 620 -20.06 1.09 5.95
N TYR A 621 -20.96 1.74 5.22
CA TYR A 621 -20.84 1.95 3.77
C TYR A 621 -20.60 3.41 3.41
N GLN A 622 -19.93 3.63 2.27
CA GLN A 622 -19.70 4.98 1.75
C GLN A 622 -21.00 5.63 1.27
N GLU A 623 -21.93 4.82 0.77
CA GLU A 623 -23.28 5.21 0.33
C GLU A 623 -24.10 5.79 1.47
N GLN A 624 -23.92 5.28 2.69
CA GLN A 624 -24.59 5.83 3.87
C GLN A 624 -24.13 7.27 4.15
N ILE A 625 -22.84 7.58 3.94
CA ILE A 625 -22.32 8.95 4.08
C ILE A 625 -22.94 9.87 3.02
N ILE A 626 -23.05 9.38 1.77
CA ILE A 626 -23.65 10.14 0.67
C ILE A 626 -25.12 10.43 0.98
N ARG A 627 -25.89 9.43 1.41
CA ARG A 627 -27.29 9.57 1.81
C ARG A 627 -27.46 10.50 3.01
N ILE A 628 -26.62 10.38 4.04
CA ILE A 628 -26.64 11.29 5.20
C ILE A 628 -26.42 12.74 4.74
N ALA A 629 -25.44 12.99 3.89
CA ALA A 629 -25.16 14.34 3.39
C ALA A 629 -26.30 14.90 2.54
N ALA A 630 -26.88 14.09 1.65
CA ALA A 630 -27.98 14.52 0.79
C ALA A 630 -29.28 14.75 1.59
N GLU A 631 -29.70 13.74 2.38
CA GLU A 631 -30.98 13.74 3.08
C GLU A 631 -30.98 14.70 4.29
N LEU A 632 -29.87 14.83 5.03
CA LEU A 632 -29.83 15.67 6.24
C LEU A 632 -29.30 17.08 5.95
N ALA A 633 -28.29 17.23 5.08
CA ALA A 633 -27.64 18.52 4.83
C ALA A 633 -28.00 19.17 3.48
N GLY A 634 -28.87 18.55 2.69
CA GLY A 634 -29.33 19.11 1.41
C GLY A 634 -28.27 19.15 0.32
N TYR A 635 -27.24 18.30 0.40
CA TYR A 635 -26.26 18.16 -0.67
C TYR A 635 -26.91 17.60 -1.93
N GLU A 636 -26.51 18.11 -3.10
CA GLU A 636 -26.76 17.39 -4.34
C GLU A 636 -26.00 16.05 -4.31
N PRO A 637 -26.57 14.95 -4.83
CA PRO A 637 -25.93 13.63 -4.78
C PRO A 637 -24.49 13.62 -5.34
N GLY A 638 -24.23 14.42 -6.38
CA GLY A 638 -22.90 14.60 -6.95
C GLY A 638 -21.90 15.33 -6.03
N GLU A 639 -22.37 16.26 -5.21
CA GLU A 639 -21.56 16.95 -4.20
C GLU A 639 -21.30 16.05 -2.98
N ALA A 640 -22.26 15.20 -2.62
CA ALA A 640 -22.11 14.26 -1.52
C ALA A 640 -21.01 13.21 -1.76
N ASP A 641 -20.75 12.80 -3.02
CA ASP A 641 -19.58 11.97 -3.37
C ASP A 641 -18.23 12.67 -3.08
N MET A 642 -18.19 14.00 -3.03
CA MET A 642 -16.96 14.73 -2.68
C MET A 642 -16.58 14.56 -1.21
N ILE A 643 -17.57 14.42 -0.31
CA ILE A 643 -17.33 14.08 1.10
C ILE A 643 -16.64 12.71 1.18
N ARG A 644 -17.15 11.71 0.46
CA ARG A 644 -16.54 10.38 0.38
C ARG A 644 -15.09 10.44 -0.11
N LYS A 645 -14.78 11.25 -1.13
CA LYS A 645 -13.39 11.45 -1.59
C LYS A 645 -12.51 12.11 -0.53
N ALA A 646 -13.04 13.07 0.22
CA ALA A 646 -12.32 13.71 1.32
C ALA A 646 -11.98 12.71 2.43
N VAL A 647 -12.95 11.88 2.79
CA VAL A 647 -12.84 10.76 3.74
C VAL A 647 -11.81 9.74 3.26
N ALA A 648 -11.92 9.27 2.01
CA ALA A 648 -11.02 8.25 1.44
C ALA A 648 -9.57 8.75 1.29
N LYS A 649 -9.37 10.01 0.86
CA LYS A 649 -8.04 10.61 0.66
C LYS A 649 -7.45 11.27 1.90
N LYS A 650 -8.15 11.24 3.04
CA LYS A 650 -7.69 11.77 4.35
C LYS A 650 -7.20 13.23 4.29
N LYS A 651 -7.78 14.04 3.41
CA LYS A 651 -7.34 15.44 3.21
C LYS A 651 -7.94 16.32 4.32
N LYS A 652 -7.18 16.55 5.40
CA LYS A 652 -7.61 17.37 6.56
C LYS A 652 -8.31 18.68 6.17
N LYS A 653 -7.73 19.45 5.23
CA LYS A 653 -8.32 20.71 4.75
C LYS A 653 -9.68 20.52 4.07
N LEU A 654 -9.87 19.43 3.34
CA LEU A 654 -11.11 19.14 2.62
C LEU A 654 -12.18 18.59 3.57
N MET A 655 -11.78 17.77 4.55
CA MET A 655 -12.65 17.30 5.63
C MET A 655 -13.23 18.47 6.44
N GLU A 656 -12.39 19.43 6.85
CA GLU A 656 -12.87 20.60 7.60
C GLU A 656 -13.80 21.49 6.75
N LYS A 657 -13.52 21.65 5.46
CA LYS A 657 -14.42 22.36 4.54
C LYS A 657 -15.82 21.72 4.52
N HIS A 658 -15.88 20.41 4.29
CA HIS A 658 -17.16 19.70 4.21
C HIS A 658 -17.86 19.61 5.56
N ARG A 659 -17.12 19.57 6.68
CA ARG A 659 -17.67 19.63 8.03
C ARG A 659 -18.52 20.88 8.23
N LEU A 660 -17.96 22.05 7.89
CA LEU A 660 -18.66 23.33 8.01
C LEU A 660 -19.91 23.35 7.14
N GLN A 661 -19.78 22.96 5.87
CA GLN A 661 -20.90 22.91 4.94
C GLN A 661 -22.00 21.93 5.37
N PHE A 662 -21.63 20.75 5.89
CA PHE A 662 -22.58 19.76 6.38
C PHE A 662 -23.35 20.29 7.61
N ILE A 663 -22.64 20.88 8.57
CA ILE A 663 -23.27 21.44 9.77
C ILE A 663 -24.22 22.58 9.40
N GLU A 664 -23.80 23.51 8.54
CA GLU A 664 -24.64 24.62 8.08
C GLU A 664 -25.89 24.13 7.35
N GLY A 665 -25.74 23.19 6.40
CA GLY A 665 -26.85 22.61 5.66
C GLY A 665 -27.83 21.84 6.55
N ALA A 666 -27.32 21.01 7.45
CA ALA A 666 -28.16 20.24 8.37
C ALA A 666 -28.88 21.12 9.39
N MET A 667 -28.23 22.18 9.87
CA MET A 667 -28.90 23.17 10.72
C MET A 667 -30.00 23.93 9.98
N ALA A 668 -29.81 24.24 8.70
CA ALA A 668 -30.86 24.85 7.87
C ALA A 668 -32.08 23.92 7.70
N ASN A 669 -31.87 22.60 7.75
CA ASN A 669 -32.92 21.58 7.71
C ASN A 669 -33.51 21.22 9.08
N GLY A 670 -33.18 21.98 10.14
CA GLY A 670 -33.82 21.89 11.45
C GLY A 670 -33.15 20.95 12.46
N PHE A 671 -31.94 20.44 12.18
CA PHE A 671 -31.17 19.64 13.14
C PHE A 671 -30.37 20.54 14.10
N SER A 672 -30.23 20.09 15.36
CA SER A 672 -29.41 20.82 16.34
C SER A 672 -27.93 20.67 16.02
N ARG A 673 -27.13 21.66 16.39
CA ARG A 673 -25.68 21.63 16.16
C ARG A 673 -25.01 20.42 16.82
N GLU A 674 -25.46 20.05 18.01
CA GLU A 674 -24.95 18.89 18.76
C GLU A 674 -25.16 17.59 17.98
N VAL A 675 -26.35 17.42 17.38
CA VAL A 675 -26.66 16.26 16.53
C VAL A 675 -25.78 16.27 15.27
N CYS A 676 -25.64 17.42 14.61
CA CYS A 676 -24.80 17.55 13.41
C CYS A 676 -23.33 17.23 13.71
N GLU A 677 -22.80 17.70 14.84
CA GLU A 677 -21.41 17.43 15.25
C GLU A 677 -21.21 15.96 15.63
N ALA A 678 -22.19 15.30 16.26
CA ALA A 678 -22.14 13.87 16.56
C ALA A 678 -22.13 13.02 15.29
N ILE A 679 -23.01 13.32 14.32
CA ILE A 679 -23.06 12.62 13.03
C ILE A 679 -21.74 12.80 12.27
N TRP A 680 -21.18 14.02 12.28
CA TRP A 680 -19.89 14.26 11.64
C TRP A 680 -18.75 13.51 12.33
N ALA A 681 -18.78 13.39 13.66
CA ALA A 681 -17.80 12.61 14.40
C ALA A 681 -17.80 11.13 13.99
N ASP A 682 -18.96 10.54 13.71
CA ASP A 682 -19.06 9.16 13.19
C ASP A 682 -18.46 9.03 11.79
N ILE A 683 -18.68 10.02 10.91
CA ILE A 683 -18.07 10.09 9.57
C ILE A 683 -16.54 10.20 9.68
N GLU A 684 -16.03 11.02 10.60
CA GLU A 684 -14.60 11.12 10.87
C GLU A 684 -14.04 9.83 11.46
N PHE A 685 -14.76 9.18 12.36
CA PHE A 685 -14.35 7.90 12.95
C PHE A 685 -14.23 6.83 11.87
N PHE A 686 -15.20 6.74 10.97
CA PHE A 686 -15.13 5.89 9.78
C PHE A 686 -13.90 6.20 8.90
N ALA A 687 -13.49 7.46 8.82
CA ALA A 687 -12.32 7.91 8.05
C ALA A 687 -10.97 7.61 8.72
N ARG A 688 -10.94 7.41 10.05
CA ARG A 688 -9.71 7.22 10.83
C ARG A 688 -9.19 5.79 10.67
N TYR A 689 -7.87 5.67 10.52
CA TYR A 689 -7.16 4.42 10.78
C TYR A 689 -6.51 4.56 12.16
N GLY A 690 -6.92 3.73 13.11
CA GLY A 690 -6.48 3.84 14.50
C GLY A 690 -6.33 2.50 15.24
N PHE A 691 -5.80 1.46 14.58
CA PHE A 691 -5.57 0.17 15.24
C PHE A 691 -4.46 0.30 16.29
N ASN A 692 -4.78 0.55 17.57
CA ASN A 692 -3.79 0.54 18.65
C ASN A 692 -4.24 -0.27 19.87
N LYS A 693 -3.50 -1.36 20.08
CA LYS A 693 -3.51 -2.26 21.24
C LYS A 693 -2.92 -1.50 22.44
N CYS A 694 -3.50 -1.61 23.63
CA CYS A 694 -3.05 -0.81 24.78
C CYS A 694 -2.83 -1.60 26.07
N LEU A 695 -1.94 -1.05 26.89
CA LEU A 695 -1.63 -1.43 28.27
C LEU A 695 -1.84 -0.18 29.16
N PRO A 696 -2.20 -0.34 30.44
CA PRO A 696 -2.21 0.74 31.43
C PRO A 696 -0.84 1.42 31.63
N GLY A 697 -0.86 2.64 32.14
CA GLY A 697 0.35 3.47 32.29
C GLY A 697 1.35 2.95 33.33
N ASP A 698 0.89 2.20 34.33
CA ASP A 698 1.72 1.62 35.40
C ASP A 698 2.46 0.34 34.98
N VAL A 699 2.18 -0.19 33.78
CA VAL A 699 2.89 -1.35 33.26
C VAL A 699 4.35 -1.00 32.97
N GLU A 700 5.25 -1.86 33.45
CA GLU A 700 6.69 -1.68 33.30
C GLU A 700 7.21 -2.34 32.02
N LEU A 701 8.07 -1.61 31.33
CA LEU A 701 8.82 -2.02 30.15
C LEU A 701 10.29 -2.19 30.54
N VAL A 702 10.94 -3.21 29.97
CA VAL A 702 12.38 -3.40 30.12
C VAL A 702 13.07 -2.64 28.99
N ASP A 703 13.99 -1.74 29.34
CA ASP A 703 14.96 -1.18 28.42
C ASP A 703 16.01 -2.23 28.10
N THR A 704 15.99 -2.73 26.86
CA THR A 704 16.95 -3.75 26.43
C THR A 704 18.36 -3.21 26.23
N ALA A 705 18.54 -1.89 26.13
CA ALA A 705 19.86 -1.27 25.99
C ALA A 705 20.59 -1.18 27.34
N THR A 706 19.85 -0.83 28.40
CA THR A 706 20.43 -0.57 29.74
C THR A 706 20.15 -1.65 30.76
N GLY A 707 19.06 -2.41 30.63
CA GLY A 707 18.55 -3.33 31.66
C GLY A 707 17.54 -2.71 32.63
N ARG A 708 17.33 -1.39 32.55
CA ARG A 708 16.46 -0.64 33.44
C ARG A 708 14.97 -0.91 33.18
N LEU A 709 14.15 -0.83 34.22
CA LEU A 709 12.68 -0.83 34.10
C LEU A 709 12.15 0.60 33.95
N ALA A 710 11.15 0.78 33.08
CA ALA A 710 10.49 2.05 32.84
C ALA A 710 8.97 1.86 32.74
N ARG A 711 8.18 2.66 33.46
CA ARG A 711 6.72 2.62 33.34
C ARG A 711 6.26 3.30 32.05
N ILE A 712 5.22 2.77 31.42
CA ILE A 712 4.63 3.38 30.21
C ILE A 712 4.26 4.85 30.44
N GLU A 713 3.73 5.21 31.61
CA GLU A 713 3.38 6.58 31.97
C GLU A 713 4.59 7.50 32.04
N ASP A 714 5.74 7.01 32.52
CA ASP A 714 6.96 7.81 32.63
C ASP A 714 7.59 8.01 31.26
N VAL A 715 7.50 7.01 30.38
CA VAL A 715 7.92 7.14 28.98
C VAL A 715 7.01 8.13 28.24
N TYR A 716 5.69 8.01 28.41
CA TYR A 716 4.73 8.90 27.78
C TYR A 716 4.89 10.36 28.23
N ASN A 717 5.08 10.58 29.53
CA ASN A 717 5.27 11.92 30.09
C ASN A 717 6.68 12.50 29.84
N GLY A 718 7.56 11.76 29.14
CA GLY A 718 8.93 12.17 28.85
C GLY A 718 9.85 12.23 30.07
N ARG A 719 9.46 11.56 31.19
CA ARG A 719 10.31 11.45 32.39
C ARG A 719 11.42 10.42 32.19
N VAL A 720 11.18 9.40 31.37
CA VAL A 720 12.15 8.38 30.96
C VAL A 720 12.15 8.29 29.44
N VAL A 721 13.33 8.21 28.83
CA VAL A 721 13.46 7.94 27.39
C VAL A 721 13.72 6.45 27.23
N LEU A 722 12.83 5.76 26.53
CA LEU A 722 12.94 4.33 26.23
C LEU A 722 12.97 4.14 24.71
N GLU A 723 14.14 3.94 24.13
CA GLU A 723 14.30 3.79 22.68
C GLU A 723 14.14 2.32 22.22
N GLN A 724 14.37 1.36 23.12
CA GLN A 724 14.37 -0.06 22.80
C GLN A 724 13.74 -0.89 23.93
N THR A 725 13.04 -1.96 23.57
CA THR A 725 12.44 -2.91 24.51
C THR A 725 12.45 -4.34 23.98
N ALA A 726 12.08 -5.31 24.82
CA ALA A 726 12.09 -6.72 24.45
C ALA A 726 10.89 -7.06 23.55
N THR A 727 11.15 -7.73 22.43
CA THR A 727 10.12 -8.26 21.51
C THR A 727 10.42 -9.71 21.13
N CYS A 728 9.45 -10.42 20.55
CA CYS A 728 9.60 -11.82 20.14
C CYS A 728 9.65 -11.94 18.61
N ASP A 729 10.67 -12.61 18.09
CA ASP A 729 10.67 -13.10 16.72
C ASP A 729 9.82 -14.38 16.62
N VAL A 730 8.62 -14.23 16.07
CA VAL A 730 7.64 -15.31 15.97
C VAL A 730 8.11 -16.46 15.07
N GLY A 731 9.04 -16.21 14.13
CA GLY A 731 9.55 -17.24 13.22
C GLY A 731 10.44 -18.28 13.89
N ASN A 732 11.09 -17.91 15.00
CA ASN A 732 12.01 -18.79 15.73
C ASN A 732 11.76 -18.82 17.25
N LEU A 733 10.74 -18.11 17.73
CA LEU A 733 10.33 -17.99 19.14
C LEU A 733 11.45 -17.50 20.06
N LYS A 734 12.37 -16.66 19.56
CA LYS A 734 13.42 -16.03 20.36
C LYS A 734 13.06 -14.60 20.71
N MET A 735 13.34 -14.23 21.95
CA MET A 735 13.30 -12.83 22.36
C MET A 735 14.48 -12.07 21.75
N LYS A 736 14.23 -10.85 21.28
CA LYS A 736 15.23 -9.93 20.73
C LYS A 736 14.94 -8.50 21.19
N THR A 737 15.88 -7.62 20.95
CA THR A 737 15.69 -6.17 21.10
C THR A 737 14.84 -5.63 19.94
N GLY A 738 13.87 -4.79 20.24
CA GLY A 738 13.03 -4.07 19.27
C GLY A 738 12.97 -2.58 19.62
N ALA A 739 12.86 -1.72 18.61
CA ALA A 739 12.75 -0.28 18.82
C ALA A 739 11.34 0.12 19.30
N VAL A 740 11.28 1.07 20.23
CA VAL A 740 10.05 1.77 20.61
C VAL A 740 9.88 2.94 19.65
N THR A 741 8.87 2.85 18.78
CA THR A 741 8.66 3.85 17.71
C THR A 741 7.82 5.05 18.17
N ALA A 742 6.86 4.83 19.08
CA ALA A 742 6.02 5.87 19.65
C ALA A 742 5.34 5.37 20.94
N VAL A 743 4.99 6.30 21.83
CA VAL A 743 4.09 6.05 22.97
C VAL A 743 2.88 6.97 22.85
N LEU A 744 1.69 6.39 22.78
CA LEU A 744 0.45 7.12 22.45
C LEU A 744 -0.58 6.95 23.56
N ASN A 745 -1.26 8.04 23.93
CA ASN A 745 -2.41 7.99 24.82
C ASN A 745 -3.65 7.53 24.04
N ASN A 746 -4.33 6.49 24.54
CA ASN A 746 -5.53 5.90 23.91
C ASN A 746 -6.81 6.06 24.76
N GLY A 747 -6.83 7.05 25.66
CA GLY A 747 -7.99 7.36 26.50
C GLY A 747 -8.26 6.32 27.59
N VAL A 748 -9.42 6.43 28.21
CA VAL A 748 -9.89 5.50 29.27
C VAL A 748 -10.59 4.32 28.61
N LYS A 749 -10.12 3.09 28.86
CA LYS A 749 -10.69 1.86 28.30
C LYS A 749 -10.90 0.80 29.38
N PRO A 750 -11.89 -0.11 29.22
CA PRO A 750 -11.99 -1.31 30.04
C PRO A 750 -10.74 -2.19 29.86
N VAL A 751 -10.20 -2.67 30.98
CA VAL A 751 -9.06 -3.60 31.00
C VAL A 751 -9.43 -4.87 31.75
N TYR A 752 -8.75 -5.95 31.38
CA TYR A 752 -8.86 -7.27 31.98
C TYR A 752 -7.54 -7.59 32.67
N ARG A 753 -7.61 -8.17 33.88
CA ARG A 753 -6.43 -8.67 34.58
C ARG A 753 -6.20 -10.13 34.25
N LEU A 754 -5.11 -10.42 33.53
CA LEU A 754 -4.64 -11.78 33.31
C LEU A 754 -3.74 -12.20 34.48
N THR A 755 -4.03 -13.34 35.11
CA THR A 755 -3.18 -13.95 36.14
C THR A 755 -2.78 -15.35 35.69
N THR A 756 -1.46 -15.58 35.59
CA THR A 756 -0.90 -16.89 35.24
C THR A 756 -0.81 -17.80 36.47
N SER A 757 -0.76 -19.12 36.26
CA SER A 757 -0.51 -20.10 37.35
C SER A 757 0.84 -19.91 38.05
N LEU A 758 1.80 -19.26 37.37
CA LEU A 758 3.08 -18.83 37.93
C LEU A 758 2.99 -17.52 38.74
N GLY A 759 1.78 -17.00 38.97
CA GLY A 759 1.50 -15.78 39.71
C GLY A 759 1.93 -14.48 39.00
N LYS A 760 2.33 -14.52 37.72
CA LYS A 760 2.54 -13.29 36.92
C LYS A 760 1.19 -12.67 36.55
N GLN A 761 1.08 -11.35 36.67
CA GLN A 761 -0.12 -10.60 36.39
C GLN A 761 0.15 -9.48 35.38
N ILE A 762 -0.82 -9.19 34.53
CA ILE A 762 -0.82 -8.02 33.65
C ILE A 762 -2.25 -7.56 33.41
N GLU A 763 -2.45 -6.26 33.39
CA GLU A 763 -3.71 -5.65 32.98
C GLU A 763 -3.59 -5.18 31.54
N ALA A 764 -4.57 -5.52 30.70
CA ALA A 764 -4.56 -5.11 29.31
C ALA A 764 -5.98 -4.98 28.74
N THR A 765 -6.10 -4.25 27.65
CA THR A 765 -7.36 -4.19 26.88
C THR A 765 -7.72 -5.55 26.30
N ALA A 766 -9.01 -5.82 26.07
CA ALA A 766 -9.49 -7.12 25.56
C ALA A 766 -8.77 -7.56 24.27
N ASN A 767 -8.46 -6.61 23.38
CA ASN A 767 -7.81 -6.84 22.10
C ASN A 767 -6.27 -6.88 22.19
N HIS A 768 -5.68 -6.85 23.39
CA HIS A 768 -4.23 -6.98 23.57
C HIS A 768 -3.81 -8.44 23.30
N PRO A 769 -2.88 -8.70 22.37
CA PRO A 769 -2.55 -10.05 21.95
C PRO A 769 -1.56 -10.73 22.90
N PHE A 770 -1.83 -12.00 23.20
CA PHE A 770 -0.95 -12.92 23.90
C PHE A 770 -0.65 -14.10 22.98
N TYR A 771 0.61 -14.54 22.95
CA TYR A 771 1.00 -15.68 22.13
C TYR A 771 0.63 -16.98 22.85
N THR A 772 0.00 -17.91 22.14
CA THR A 772 -0.42 -19.23 22.63
C THR A 772 0.14 -20.32 21.72
N PHE A 773 -0.08 -21.60 22.05
CA PHE A 773 0.27 -22.70 21.13
C PHE A 773 -0.48 -22.65 19.80
N ALA A 774 -1.63 -21.96 19.73
CA ALA A 774 -2.39 -21.71 18.51
C ALA A 774 -1.98 -20.40 17.80
N GLY A 775 -0.93 -19.72 18.25
CA GLY A 775 -0.51 -18.41 17.76
C GLY A 775 -1.04 -17.26 18.61
N TRP A 776 -1.03 -16.03 18.06
CA TRP A 776 -1.51 -14.84 18.76
C TRP A 776 -3.03 -14.87 18.95
N ARG A 777 -3.49 -14.72 20.19
CA ARG A 777 -4.90 -14.60 20.57
C ARG A 777 -5.10 -13.34 21.41
N TRP A 778 -6.26 -12.71 21.34
CA TRP A 778 -6.53 -11.54 22.17
C TRP A 778 -6.89 -11.95 23.60
N LEU A 779 -6.58 -11.09 24.58
CA LEU A 779 -6.85 -11.35 25.98
C LEU A 779 -8.32 -11.68 26.28
N GLY A 780 -9.26 -10.94 25.67
CA GLY A 780 -10.69 -11.16 25.85
C GLY A 780 -11.20 -12.50 25.31
N GLU A 781 -10.34 -13.23 24.60
CA GLU A 781 -10.64 -14.52 23.98
C GLU A 781 -9.98 -15.69 24.72
N LEU A 782 -9.17 -15.41 25.76
CA LEU A 782 -8.50 -16.44 26.55
C LEU A 782 -9.44 -16.95 27.64
N GLU A 783 -9.53 -18.27 27.78
CA GLU A 783 -10.25 -18.90 28.87
C GLU A 783 -9.33 -19.27 30.05
N VAL A 784 -9.89 -19.34 31.25
CA VAL A 784 -9.14 -19.76 32.44
C VAL A 784 -8.66 -21.20 32.25
N GLY A 785 -7.34 -21.39 32.30
CA GLY A 785 -6.68 -22.68 32.05
C GLY A 785 -5.92 -22.75 30.73
N GLU A 786 -6.11 -21.78 29.82
CA GLU A 786 -5.33 -21.70 28.58
C GLU A 786 -3.85 -21.37 28.84
N GLN A 787 -2.98 -21.95 28.02
CA GLN A 787 -1.54 -21.75 28.10
C GLN A 787 -1.08 -20.62 27.18
N ILE A 788 -0.55 -19.56 27.79
CA ILE A 788 0.14 -18.48 27.09
C ILE A 788 1.66 -18.70 27.12
N ALA A 789 2.33 -18.26 26.07
CA ALA A 789 3.78 -18.25 26.00
C ALA A 789 4.34 -17.13 26.87
N LEU A 790 5.32 -17.48 27.69
CA LEU A 790 6.08 -16.54 28.51
C LEU A 790 7.57 -16.73 28.22
N PRO A 791 8.34 -15.65 28.09
CA PRO A 791 9.78 -15.77 27.94
C PRO A 791 10.38 -16.39 29.21
N ARG A 792 11.19 -17.44 29.03
CA ARG A 792 11.95 -18.05 30.13
C ARG A 792 13.10 -17.14 30.59
N ARG A 793 13.70 -16.40 29.66
CA ARG A 793 14.79 -15.45 29.89
C ARG A 793 14.63 -14.29 28.92
N LEU A 794 14.82 -13.06 29.41
CA LEU A 794 14.92 -11.89 28.55
C LEU A 794 16.37 -11.75 28.05
N PRO A 795 16.61 -11.30 26.81
CA PRO A 795 17.92 -11.19 26.20
C PRO A 795 18.61 -9.88 26.65
N VAL A 796 18.60 -9.62 27.95
CA VAL A 796 19.03 -8.35 28.53
C VAL A 796 20.09 -8.65 29.58
N SER A 797 21.13 -7.83 29.61
CA SER A 797 22.16 -7.83 30.64
C SER A 797 22.54 -6.37 30.88
N GLY A 798 22.50 -5.96 32.14
CA GLY A 798 22.89 -4.60 32.51
C GLY A 798 24.33 -4.31 32.10
N GLN A 799 24.57 -3.06 31.73
CA GLN A 799 25.86 -2.57 31.23
C GLN A 799 26.55 -1.64 32.23
N GLU A 800 25.81 -1.14 33.22
CA GLU A 800 26.34 -0.20 34.20
C GLU A 800 27.23 -0.89 35.21
N GLU A 801 28.21 -0.13 35.69
CA GLU A 801 29.11 -0.56 36.74
C GLU A 801 29.19 0.51 37.82
N TRP A 802 28.72 0.19 39.01
CA TRP A 802 28.83 1.08 40.17
C TRP A 802 30.16 0.84 40.89
N PRO A 803 30.64 1.80 41.70
CA PRO A 803 31.72 1.52 42.62
C PRO A 803 31.34 0.33 43.52
N GLU A 804 32.22 -0.67 43.61
CA GLU A 804 31.93 -1.93 44.30
C GLU A 804 31.43 -1.72 45.76
N HIS A 805 31.97 -0.72 46.43
CA HIS A 805 31.57 -0.35 47.79
C HIS A 805 30.11 0.14 47.89
N GLU A 806 29.55 0.73 46.84
CA GLU A 806 28.14 1.13 46.81
C GLU A 806 27.23 -0.09 46.66
N VAL A 807 27.62 -1.05 45.82
CA VAL A 807 26.88 -2.31 45.61
C VAL A 807 26.87 -3.16 46.88
N ILE A 808 28.03 -3.27 47.55
CA ILE A 808 28.18 -3.98 48.83
C ILE A 808 27.34 -3.29 49.92
N ALA A 809 27.45 -1.97 50.04
CA ALA A 809 26.67 -1.22 51.02
C ALA A 809 25.16 -1.35 50.76
N LEU A 810 24.73 -1.36 49.49
CA LEU A 810 23.32 -1.54 49.13
C LEU A 810 22.81 -2.90 49.62
N GLY A 811 23.52 -3.99 49.35
CA GLY A 811 23.08 -5.34 49.74
C GLY A 811 22.89 -5.48 51.24
N HIS A 812 23.86 -5.02 52.02
CA HIS A 812 23.78 -5.01 53.49
C HIS A 812 22.69 -4.09 54.03
N LEU A 813 22.49 -2.92 53.41
CA LEU A 813 21.46 -1.98 53.83
C LEU A 813 20.03 -2.46 53.50
N LEU A 814 19.87 -3.16 52.37
CA LEU A 814 18.59 -3.77 51.99
C LEU A 814 18.21 -4.88 52.96
N ALA A 815 19.15 -5.74 53.34
CA ALA A 815 18.98 -6.77 54.36
C ALA A 815 18.81 -6.18 55.77
N GLU A 816 19.91 -5.88 56.46
CA GLU A 816 19.91 -5.57 57.90
C GLU A 816 20.07 -4.07 58.22
N GLY A 817 19.89 -3.18 57.22
CA GLY A 817 20.05 -1.73 57.38
C GLY A 817 18.86 -1.01 58.03
N ASN A 818 19.13 0.05 58.78
CA ASN A 818 18.12 1.03 59.21
C ASN A 818 18.38 2.36 58.48
N LEU A 819 17.48 2.66 57.55
CA LEU A 819 17.49 3.86 56.69
C LEU A 819 16.58 4.99 57.24
N CYS A 820 15.90 4.77 58.38
CA CYS A 820 14.95 5.72 58.97
C CYS A 820 15.58 6.66 60.01
N HIS A 821 16.85 6.47 60.35
CA HIS A 821 17.51 7.30 61.36
C HIS A 821 17.77 8.71 60.80
N PRO A 822 17.47 9.81 61.52
CA PRO A 822 17.32 11.16 60.95
C PRO A 822 18.60 11.77 60.36
N HIS A 823 19.77 11.22 60.68
CA HIS A 823 21.06 11.84 60.37
C HIS A 823 22.09 10.94 59.71
N SER A 824 21.86 9.61 59.69
CA SER A 824 22.70 8.63 59.00
C SER A 824 22.04 7.25 58.98
N VAL A 825 22.70 6.27 58.36
CA VAL A 825 22.27 4.87 58.32
C VAL A 825 22.92 4.07 59.45
N TYR A 826 22.21 3.03 59.90
CA TYR A 826 22.77 1.95 60.72
C TYR A 826 22.75 0.65 59.94
N PHE A 827 23.73 -0.22 60.22
CA PHE A 827 23.73 -1.62 59.83
C PHE A 827 23.93 -2.48 61.07
N TYR A 828 23.22 -3.59 61.16
CA TYR A 828 23.29 -4.50 62.30
C TYR A 828 23.65 -5.88 61.80
N THR A 829 24.58 -6.59 62.45
CA THR A 829 24.87 -7.97 62.08
C THR A 829 25.45 -8.77 63.24
N GLN A 830 25.26 -10.09 63.22
CA GLN A 830 25.91 -11.05 64.12
C GLN A 830 27.07 -11.80 63.43
N HIS A 831 27.35 -11.47 62.16
CA HIS A 831 28.37 -12.12 61.36
C HIS A 831 29.58 -11.20 61.17
N GLU A 832 30.73 -11.60 61.73
CA GLU A 832 31.95 -10.77 61.74
C GLU A 832 32.49 -10.46 60.32
N PRO A 833 32.46 -11.38 59.34
CA PRO A 833 32.82 -11.04 57.97
C PRO A 833 31.91 -9.97 57.35
N SER A 834 30.59 -10.04 57.55
CA SER A 834 29.64 -9.03 57.04
C SER A 834 29.86 -7.67 57.69
N LEU A 835 30.22 -7.65 58.98
CA LEU A 835 30.63 -6.44 59.68
C LEU A 835 31.84 -5.78 59.01
N GLN A 836 32.91 -6.54 58.76
CA GLN A 836 34.14 -6.00 58.16
C GLN A 836 33.88 -5.51 56.73
N ASP A 837 33.15 -6.28 55.95
CA ASP A 837 32.76 -5.98 54.57
C ASP A 837 31.94 -4.68 54.48
N TYR A 838 30.90 -4.54 55.32
CA TYR A 838 30.12 -3.30 55.38
C TYR A 838 30.94 -2.11 55.90
N VAL A 839 31.77 -2.28 56.93
CA VAL A 839 32.61 -1.18 57.46
C VAL A 839 33.58 -0.66 56.39
N GLN A 840 34.20 -1.56 55.63
CA GLN A 840 35.09 -1.23 54.53
C GLN A 840 34.36 -0.53 53.39
N ALA A 841 33.15 -1.01 53.04
CA ALA A 841 32.35 -0.42 51.99
C ALA A 841 31.79 0.97 52.38
N ALA A 842 31.13 1.06 53.53
CA ALA A 842 30.55 2.32 54.02
C ALA A 842 31.62 3.39 54.30
N GLY A 843 32.83 3.00 54.69
CA GLY A 843 33.95 3.90 54.91
C GLY A 843 34.53 4.54 53.65
N GLN A 844 34.21 4.04 52.46
CA GLN A 844 34.64 4.61 51.18
C GLN A 844 33.74 5.75 50.68
N PHE A 845 32.54 5.91 51.26
CA PHE A 845 31.68 7.05 50.94
C PHE A 845 32.28 8.36 51.45
N GLU A 846 32.12 9.41 50.64
CA GLU A 846 32.59 10.75 51.01
C GLU A 846 32.01 11.19 52.36
N ASN A 847 32.83 11.80 53.20
CA ASN A 847 32.44 12.31 54.51
C ASN A 847 31.90 11.22 55.48
N VAL A 848 32.29 9.95 55.35
CA VAL A 848 31.87 8.85 56.24
C VAL A 848 33.05 8.24 57.00
N THR A 849 32.85 7.96 58.29
CA THR A 849 33.67 7.06 59.10
C THR A 849 32.76 6.14 59.90
N CYS A 850 33.10 4.86 60.01
CA CYS A 850 32.24 3.87 60.65
C CYS A 850 32.51 3.79 62.15
N SER A 851 31.46 3.96 62.97
CA SER A 851 31.50 3.71 64.40
C SER A 851 30.87 2.36 64.70
N VAL A 852 31.67 1.42 65.20
CA VAL A 852 31.22 0.06 65.52
C VAL A 852 30.97 -0.08 67.02
N SER A 853 29.85 -0.69 67.41
CA SER A 853 29.52 -0.96 68.81
C SER A 853 28.87 -2.33 68.95
N LEU A 854 29.38 -3.16 69.88
CA LEU A 854 28.84 -4.49 70.16
C LEU A 854 27.80 -4.40 71.28
N HIS A 855 26.58 -4.87 71.00
CA HIS A 855 25.49 -4.91 71.97
C HIS A 855 25.00 -6.35 72.14
N ARG A 856 25.23 -6.94 73.32
CA ARG A 856 25.05 -8.37 73.57
C ARG A 856 25.88 -9.21 72.59
N ASN A 857 25.29 -9.65 71.48
CA ASN A 857 25.93 -10.45 70.43
C ASN A 857 25.74 -9.87 69.01
N THR A 858 25.24 -8.64 68.87
CA THR A 858 25.03 -7.98 67.58
C THR A 858 25.89 -6.73 67.48
N TRP A 859 26.67 -6.61 66.41
CA TRP A 859 27.37 -5.38 66.09
C TRP A 859 26.42 -4.38 65.44
N SER A 860 26.47 -3.13 65.89
CA SER A 860 25.87 -2.00 65.19
C SER A 860 26.97 -1.15 64.55
N VAL A 861 26.79 -0.80 63.29
CA VAL A 861 27.67 0.09 62.53
C VAL A 861 26.91 1.36 62.22
N TYR A 862 27.38 2.47 62.78
CA TYR A 862 26.87 3.80 62.45
C TYR A 862 27.79 4.49 61.46
N ALA A 863 27.27 4.85 60.28
CA ALA A 863 28.02 5.62 59.28
C ALA A 863 28.13 7.08 59.74
N LYS A 864 29.12 7.41 60.56
CA LYS A 864 29.27 8.73 61.18
C LYS A 864 29.85 9.73 60.18
N ARG A 865 29.28 10.93 60.13
CA ARG A 865 29.86 12.03 59.35
C ARG A 865 31.16 12.56 59.97
N ILE A 866 32.17 12.85 59.15
CA ILE A 866 33.46 13.42 59.57
C ILE A 866 33.32 14.94 59.76
N ASN A 867 32.85 15.62 58.72
CA ASN A 867 32.48 17.04 58.70
C ASN A 867 31.00 17.21 59.06
N ARG A 868 30.72 17.98 60.13
CA ARG A 868 29.35 18.21 60.61
C ARG A 868 28.52 19.15 59.74
N GLN A 869 29.14 19.90 58.82
CA GLN A 869 28.46 20.88 57.96
C GLN A 869 27.91 20.25 56.66
N GLN A 870 28.28 19.02 56.34
CA GLN A 870 27.83 18.30 55.16
C GLN A 870 27.16 16.97 55.56
N PRO A 871 26.14 16.49 54.83
CA PRO A 871 25.59 15.16 55.05
C PRO A 871 26.65 14.08 54.71
N PRO A 872 26.59 12.89 55.33
CA PRO A 872 27.43 11.77 54.93
C PRO A 872 27.03 11.28 53.53
N GLY A 873 28.00 10.97 52.68
CA GLY A 873 27.79 10.60 51.26
C GLY A 873 26.82 9.43 51.09
N ILE A 874 26.89 8.43 51.98
CA ILE A 874 25.98 7.28 51.98
C ILE A 874 24.49 7.65 52.15
N VAL A 875 24.19 8.75 52.86
CA VAL A 875 22.80 9.25 53.00
C VAL A 875 22.36 9.98 51.75
N THR A 876 23.23 10.80 51.16
CA THR A 876 22.94 11.47 49.89
C THR A 876 22.68 10.44 48.80
N TRP A 877 23.53 9.41 48.71
CA TRP A 877 23.38 8.29 47.80
C TRP A 877 22.09 7.49 48.03
N ALA A 878 21.77 7.13 49.28
CA ALA A 878 20.51 6.43 49.61
C ALA A 878 19.25 7.25 49.26
N LYS A 879 19.33 8.58 49.31
CA LYS A 879 18.24 9.46 48.85
C LYS A 879 18.11 9.45 47.34
N THR A 880 19.21 9.46 46.60
CA THR A 880 19.21 9.36 45.13
C THR A 880 18.56 8.06 44.67
N LEU A 881 18.85 6.95 45.37
CA LEU A 881 18.24 5.64 45.11
C LEU A 881 16.79 5.49 45.61
N GLY A 882 16.24 6.51 46.29
CA GLY A 882 14.87 6.48 46.79
C GLY A 882 14.62 5.49 47.95
N ILE A 883 15.67 4.96 48.59
CA ILE A 883 15.57 4.01 49.70
C ILE A 883 15.65 4.65 51.09
N TRP A 884 16.09 5.91 51.15
CA TRP A 884 16.18 6.66 52.40
C TRP A 884 14.82 6.83 53.08
N GLY A 885 14.76 6.60 54.40
CA GLY A 885 13.54 6.74 55.19
C GLY A 885 12.59 5.54 55.12
N LYS A 886 12.84 4.57 54.25
CA LYS A 886 12.00 3.37 54.08
C LYS A 886 12.26 2.34 55.17
N GLY A 887 11.19 1.86 55.80
CA GLY A 887 11.24 0.74 56.75
C GLY A 887 11.45 -0.61 56.06
N ALA A 888 11.72 -1.67 56.81
CA ALA A 888 12.02 -3.00 56.25
C ALA A 888 10.97 -3.53 55.26
N ALA A 889 9.68 -3.22 55.46
CA ALA A 889 8.59 -3.62 54.58
C ALA A 889 8.36 -2.70 53.36
N GLU A 890 9.10 -1.58 53.28
CA GLU A 890 8.98 -0.60 52.20
C GLU A 890 10.23 -0.59 51.30
N LYS A 891 11.32 -1.23 51.72
CA LYS A 891 12.55 -1.33 50.95
C LYS A 891 12.31 -2.19 49.71
N GLU A 892 12.81 -1.69 48.59
CA GLU A 892 12.75 -2.33 47.29
C GLU A 892 14.14 -2.23 46.66
N ILE A 893 14.46 -3.15 45.76
CA ILE A 893 15.67 -3.01 44.95
C ILE A 893 15.49 -1.76 44.08
N PRO A 894 16.40 -0.76 44.14
CA PRO A 894 16.28 0.44 43.31
C PRO A 894 16.25 0.08 41.82
N VAL A 895 15.40 0.76 41.04
CA VAL A 895 15.26 0.53 39.58
C VAL A 895 16.61 0.62 38.85
N ASP A 896 17.50 1.51 39.31
CA ASP A 896 18.84 1.68 38.73
C ASP A 896 19.74 0.43 38.93
N ALA A 897 19.49 -0.38 39.96
CA ALA A 897 20.27 -1.60 40.21
C ALA A 897 20.04 -2.68 39.13
N PHE A 898 18.93 -2.62 38.39
CA PHE A 898 18.65 -3.53 37.28
C PHE A 898 19.49 -3.23 36.03
N ALA A 899 20.12 -2.04 35.96
CA ALA A 899 21.06 -1.69 34.91
C ALA A 899 22.50 -2.22 35.16
N LEU A 900 22.76 -2.79 36.34
CA LEU A 900 24.07 -3.31 36.72
C LEU A 900 24.46 -4.56 35.94
N LYS A 901 25.76 -4.74 35.68
CA LYS A 901 26.32 -5.99 35.16
C LYS A 901 25.97 -7.18 36.07
N ASN A 902 25.85 -8.37 35.47
CA ASN A 902 25.47 -9.60 36.18
C ASN A 902 26.39 -9.91 37.37
N GLU A 903 27.67 -9.60 37.28
CA GLU A 903 28.64 -9.76 38.37
C GLU A 903 28.31 -8.88 39.57
N GLN A 904 27.85 -7.65 39.34
CA GLN A 904 27.47 -6.72 40.40
C GLN A 904 26.08 -7.01 40.96
N ILE A 905 25.14 -7.49 40.13
CA ILE A 905 23.87 -8.03 40.63
C ILE A 905 24.14 -9.25 41.51
N ALA A 906 25.06 -10.14 41.11
CA ALA A 906 25.44 -11.30 41.93
C ALA A 906 26.09 -10.87 43.26
N LEU A 907 26.92 -9.82 43.25
CA LEU A 907 27.50 -9.25 44.46
C LEU A 907 26.43 -8.64 45.38
N LEU A 908 25.51 -7.86 44.82
CA LEU A 908 24.38 -7.27 45.54
C LEU A 908 23.53 -8.34 46.23
N LEU A 909 23.10 -9.35 45.45
CA LEU A 909 22.29 -10.45 45.95
C LEU A 909 23.05 -11.29 46.98
N GLY A 910 24.35 -11.53 46.76
CA GLY A 910 25.21 -12.22 47.72
C GLY A 910 25.21 -11.54 49.08
N ARG A 911 25.40 -10.22 49.14
CA ARG A 911 25.36 -9.46 50.41
C ARG A 911 23.99 -9.34 51.02
N MET A 912 22.95 -9.27 50.20
CA MET A 912 21.58 -9.29 50.69
C MET A 912 21.24 -10.64 51.35
N TRP A 913 21.70 -11.77 50.78
CA TRP A 913 21.48 -13.13 51.30
C TRP A 913 22.45 -13.57 52.39
N ASP A 914 23.60 -12.89 52.55
CA ASP A 914 24.47 -13.05 53.73
C ASP A 914 23.76 -12.57 55.03
N GLY A 915 22.72 -11.73 54.91
CA GLY A 915 21.84 -11.30 56.01
C GLY A 915 20.45 -11.93 55.96
N ASP A 916 19.44 -11.24 56.50
CA ASP A 916 18.03 -11.66 56.49
C ASP A 916 17.26 -11.21 55.23
N GLY A 917 17.97 -10.65 54.24
CA GLY A 917 17.38 -10.15 53.01
C GLY A 917 16.70 -11.28 52.24
N SER A 918 15.43 -11.09 51.91
CA SER A 918 14.62 -12.04 51.14
C SER A 918 13.83 -11.32 50.06
N LEU A 919 13.52 -12.04 48.97
CA LEU A 919 12.64 -11.56 47.91
C LEU A 919 11.27 -12.23 48.09
N ALA A 920 10.22 -11.45 48.38
CA ALA A 920 8.86 -11.99 48.46
C ALA A 920 7.86 -11.14 47.69
N ARG A 921 6.86 -11.84 47.14
CA ARG A 921 5.84 -11.28 46.26
C ARG A 921 4.68 -10.58 46.96
N GLN A 922 4.56 -10.69 48.30
CA GLN A 922 3.69 -9.91 49.21
C GLN A 922 3.67 -10.56 50.63
N GLU A 923 4.73 -10.41 51.43
CA GLU A 923 4.68 -10.71 52.88
C GLU A 923 5.51 -9.68 53.67
N ARG A 924 5.14 -9.45 54.95
CA ARG A 924 5.81 -8.50 55.83
C ARG A 924 7.26 -8.94 56.11
N GLY A 925 8.22 -8.09 55.76
CA GLY A 925 9.64 -8.27 56.10
C GLY A 925 10.54 -8.73 54.95
N ALA A 926 10.01 -8.83 53.72
CA ALA A 926 10.81 -9.09 52.53
C ALA A 926 11.08 -7.80 51.75
N VAL A 927 12.24 -7.73 51.08
CA VAL A 927 12.53 -6.70 50.09
C VAL A 927 11.69 -7.02 48.85
N HIS A 928 10.89 -6.07 48.38
CA HIS A 928 10.09 -6.28 47.18
C HIS A 928 10.99 -6.15 45.94
N ALA A 929 10.84 -7.11 45.02
CA ALA A 929 11.57 -7.17 43.76
C ALA A 929 10.86 -6.34 42.68
#